data_AF-A0A6F8ZM39-F1
#
_entry.id   AF-A0A6F8ZM39-F1
#
_cell.length_a   1.000
_cell.length_b   1.000
_cell.length_c   1.000
_cell.angle_alpha   90.00
_cell.angle_beta   90.00
_cell.angle_gamma   90.00
#
_symmetry.space_group_name_H-M   'P 1'
#
loop_
_entity.id
_entity.type
_entity.pdbx_description
1 polymer ?
#
loop_
_entity_poly.entity_id
_entity_poly.type
_entity_poly.pdbx_seq_one_letter_code
_entity_poly.pdbx_strand_id
1 'polypeptide(L)'
;MKVVNLKQAILQAWKERWSDYQWAINIKNNFPKGATWDYLNLAEAIMEQAMIGPSPNPLILSYLKYAISSQMVSYSSVLLAISKFDDFSRELCIKSLLEIMDMFSHRLSCYGKAEECIGLCRALLGIVVWLLTGCAWYCERLRELGPSASTEASLRACQERLRDLVNSTKNRALVHIARLEDQASWTNVEQALLKVTEGLSSLTNQTLRGKLEECISLVKSIPTMLSEQSDPLHHSSFPSVHAFIMLEGTMNLTGETQPLRIPAPLFVLEIWKACFTGLIESPEGTEELKWTAFTFLKIPQVLLRLKKYPQGEKVQQDFMDDVNIAFEGEDREYAPRLKTAENANIQPNPGLILRAEPTVTNILKTVDADHSKSPEGLLGVLGHMLSGKSLDLLLAAAAATGKLKSFARKFIKLNEFPKHISGEGSKSASVRALLFDISFLMLCHVVQTYGSEVILSDPSPSGETPFFETWLQTCMPEEGKTLNPDHPCFRPESGKVESLVALLNNATEMKLVQMKWHEICLSTPAAILEVLNAWENGVLSVEAVQKITDNIKGKVCSMAICAVAWLVAHVRMLGLDEREKPQTMIRQLMTPLYAENTLQVVIMSSILEHMCADVFQQTGLALRPPIEGQEPIPYRNLLPAKEPIHEALRKQFRSILWKGWVDSHALHLFESLLHTGGVFWFTNNLVK
;
A
#
# COMPACT_ATOMS: atom_id res chain seq x y z
N MET A 1 -23.77 -20.26 -28.60
CA MET A 1 -23.15 -19.05 -29.17
C MET A 1 -22.41 -19.46 -30.44
N LYS A 2 -22.78 -18.95 -31.62
CA LYS A 2 -21.99 -19.20 -32.84
C LYS A 2 -20.69 -18.42 -32.69
N VAL A 3 -19.55 -19.12 -32.63
CA VAL A 3 -18.22 -18.50 -32.75
C VAL A 3 -18.23 -17.80 -34.11
N VAL A 4 -18.21 -16.47 -34.12
CA VAL A 4 -18.16 -15.71 -35.37
C VAL A 4 -16.84 -16.04 -36.05
N ASN A 5 -16.92 -16.48 -37.31
CA ASN A 5 -15.73 -16.72 -38.11
C ASN A 5 -15.13 -15.36 -38.50
N LEU A 6 -14.12 -14.92 -37.74
CA LEU A 6 -13.44 -13.64 -37.92
C LEU A 6 -12.94 -13.42 -39.35
N LYS A 7 -12.43 -14.47 -40.00
CA LYS A 7 -11.97 -14.41 -41.39
C LYS A 7 -13.12 -14.03 -42.34
N GLN A 8 -14.30 -14.63 -42.15
CA GLN A 8 -15.47 -14.29 -42.96
C GLN A 8 -15.94 -12.85 -42.70
N ALA A 9 -15.91 -12.37 -41.46
CA ALA A 9 -16.28 -11.00 -41.12
C ALA A 9 -15.33 -9.97 -41.76
N ILE A 10 -14.02 -10.23 -41.74
CA ILE A 10 -13.00 -9.39 -42.38
C ILE A 10 -13.19 -9.39 -43.90
N LEU A 11 -13.43 -10.56 -44.51
CA LEU A 11 -13.69 -10.67 -45.95
C LEU A 11 -14.99 -9.98 -46.36
N GLN A 12 -16.02 -10.00 -45.52
CA GLN A 12 -17.26 -9.27 -45.77
C GLN A 12 -17.01 -7.76 -45.76
N ALA A 13 -16.32 -7.26 -44.73
CA ALA A 13 -15.95 -5.85 -44.63
C ALA A 13 -15.10 -5.38 -45.82
N TRP A 14 -14.20 -6.25 -46.31
CA TRP A 14 -13.41 -5.98 -47.51
C TRP A 14 -14.27 -5.96 -48.78
N LYS A 15 -15.17 -6.95 -48.97
CA LYS A 15 -16.10 -7.00 -50.12
C LYS A 15 -17.02 -5.78 -50.18
N GLU A 16 -17.54 -5.35 -49.03
CA GLU A 16 -18.42 -4.20 -48.90
C GLU A 16 -17.67 -2.85 -48.81
N ARG A 17 -16.33 -2.87 -48.83
CA ARG A 17 -15.45 -1.69 -48.75
C ARG A 17 -15.79 -0.77 -47.57
N TRP A 18 -15.97 -1.35 -46.39
CA TRP A 18 -16.23 -0.58 -45.18
C TRP A 18 -15.08 0.41 -44.88
N SER A 19 -15.42 1.58 -44.36
CA SER A 19 -14.41 2.46 -43.76
C SER A 19 -13.89 1.89 -42.43
N ASP A 20 -12.71 2.34 -41.99
CA ASP A 20 -12.10 1.87 -40.73
C ASP A 20 -13.06 1.96 -39.53
N TYR A 21 -13.81 3.07 -39.44
CA TYR A 21 -14.81 3.29 -38.39
C TYR A 21 -16.01 2.34 -38.51
N GLN A 22 -16.55 2.15 -39.72
CA GLN A 22 -17.66 1.21 -39.95
C GLN A 22 -17.25 -0.22 -39.64
N TRP A 23 -16.02 -0.59 -40.02
CA TRP A 23 -15.44 -1.88 -39.67
C TRP A 23 -15.33 -2.05 -38.15
N ALA A 24 -14.77 -1.08 -37.43
CA ALA A 24 -14.60 -1.15 -35.97
C ALA A 24 -15.93 -1.30 -35.22
N ILE A 25 -17.00 -0.63 -35.66
CA ILE A 25 -18.34 -0.78 -35.05
C ILE A 25 -18.92 -2.18 -35.33
N ASN A 26 -18.93 -2.59 -36.58
CA ASN A 26 -19.55 -3.84 -36.98
C ASN A 26 -18.79 -5.06 -36.46
N ILE A 27 -17.46 -4.98 -36.41
CA ILE A 27 -16.64 -6.02 -35.81
C ILE A 27 -16.94 -6.11 -34.30
N LYS A 28 -17.08 -4.98 -33.57
CA LYS A 28 -17.43 -4.97 -32.13
C LYS A 28 -18.81 -5.56 -31.83
N ASN A 29 -19.79 -5.32 -32.68
CA ASN A 29 -21.15 -5.87 -32.51
C ASN A 29 -21.18 -7.41 -32.62
N ASN A 30 -20.18 -8.00 -33.28
CA ASN A 30 -20.06 -9.45 -33.46
C ASN A 30 -19.29 -10.14 -32.32
N PHE A 31 -18.82 -9.41 -31.30
CA PHE A 31 -17.97 -9.96 -30.23
C PHE A 31 -18.78 -10.31 -28.96
N PRO A 32 -18.41 -11.37 -28.23
CA PRO A 32 -18.99 -11.68 -26.92
C PRO A 32 -18.73 -10.55 -25.93
N LYS A 33 -19.76 -10.07 -25.23
CA LYS A 33 -19.62 -9.05 -24.18
C LYS A 33 -18.68 -9.58 -23.08
N GLY A 34 -17.56 -8.90 -22.85
CA GLY A 34 -16.61 -9.19 -21.77
C GLY A 34 -15.32 -9.92 -22.17
N ALA A 35 -15.13 -10.30 -23.45
CA ALA A 35 -13.86 -10.86 -23.92
C ALA A 35 -12.89 -9.76 -24.38
N THR A 36 -11.59 -9.91 -24.10
CA THR A 36 -10.57 -9.04 -24.70
C THR A 36 -10.32 -9.46 -26.16
N TRP A 37 -10.00 -8.49 -27.01
CA TRP A 37 -9.78 -8.71 -28.43
C TRP A 37 -8.60 -9.64 -28.75
N ASP A 38 -7.63 -9.72 -27.85
CA ASP A 38 -6.44 -10.56 -27.99
C ASP A 38 -6.77 -12.06 -27.86
N TYR A 39 -7.77 -12.43 -27.06
CA TYR A 39 -8.20 -13.83 -26.89
C TYR A 39 -8.72 -14.49 -28.17
N LEU A 40 -9.05 -13.68 -29.18
CA LEU A 40 -9.60 -14.12 -30.45
C LEU A 40 -8.58 -14.07 -31.60
N ASN A 41 -7.31 -13.75 -31.32
CA ASN A 41 -6.24 -13.62 -32.31
C ASN A 41 -6.62 -12.66 -33.46
N LEU A 42 -7.31 -11.55 -33.15
CA LEU A 42 -7.80 -10.60 -34.16
C LEU A 42 -6.66 -10.03 -35.02
N ALA A 43 -5.53 -9.65 -34.41
CA ALA A 43 -4.37 -9.13 -35.13
C ALA A 43 -3.84 -10.14 -36.17
N GLU A 44 -3.73 -11.40 -35.77
CA GLU A 44 -3.31 -12.50 -36.65
C GLU A 44 -4.33 -12.73 -37.78
N ALA A 45 -5.62 -12.78 -37.48
CA ALA A 45 -6.66 -12.98 -38.48
C ALA A 45 -6.69 -11.86 -39.53
N ILE A 46 -6.53 -10.59 -39.12
CA ILE A 46 -6.45 -9.45 -40.05
C ILE A 46 -5.18 -9.55 -40.89
N MET A 47 -4.04 -9.88 -40.27
CA MET A 47 -2.76 -9.99 -40.96
C MET A 47 -2.74 -11.10 -42.00
N GLU A 48 -3.24 -12.30 -41.66
CA GLU A 48 -3.36 -13.41 -42.60
C GLU A 48 -4.19 -13.02 -43.84
N GLN A 49 -5.28 -12.28 -43.66
CA GLN A 49 -6.12 -11.83 -44.79
C GLN A 49 -5.47 -10.68 -45.57
N ALA A 50 -4.73 -9.80 -44.90
CA ALA A 50 -3.97 -8.72 -45.55
C ALA A 50 -2.84 -9.27 -46.43
N MET A 51 -2.26 -10.41 -46.05
CA MET A 51 -1.03 -10.98 -46.64
C MET A 51 -1.29 -12.15 -47.61
N ILE A 52 -2.46 -12.26 -48.25
CA ILE A 52 -2.72 -13.33 -49.23
C ILE A 52 -2.04 -13.04 -50.60
N GLY A 53 -2.00 -11.78 -51.04
CA GLY A 53 -1.50 -11.39 -52.36
C GLY A 53 -0.01 -11.05 -52.41
N PRO A 54 0.61 -10.87 -53.60
CA PRO A 54 2.03 -10.51 -53.72
C PRO A 54 2.37 -9.16 -53.07
N SER A 55 1.38 -8.28 -52.95
CA SER A 55 1.42 -7.06 -52.15
C SER A 55 0.33 -7.10 -51.08
N PRO A 56 0.53 -6.42 -49.94
CA PRO A 56 -0.44 -6.45 -48.87
C PRO A 56 -1.70 -5.65 -49.24
N ASN A 57 -2.87 -6.18 -48.86
CA ASN A 57 -4.14 -5.52 -49.13
C ASN A 57 -4.26 -4.23 -48.30
N PRO A 58 -4.30 -3.04 -48.93
CA PRO A 58 -4.20 -1.76 -48.22
C PRO A 58 -5.43 -1.48 -47.34
N LEU A 59 -6.61 -1.96 -47.72
CA LEU A 59 -7.84 -1.77 -46.94
C LEU A 59 -7.87 -2.68 -45.71
N ILE A 60 -7.46 -3.94 -45.84
CA ILE A 60 -7.40 -4.83 -44.68
C ILE A 60 -6.28 -4.38 -43.73
N LEU A 61 -5.17 -3.87 -44.27
CA LEU A 61 -4.13 -3.23 -43.47
C LEU A 61 -4.62 -1.97 -42.75
N SER A 62 -5.48 -1.14 -43.35
CA SER A 62 -6.02 0.05 -42.66
C SER A 62 -6.84 -0.33 -41.44
N TYR A 63 -7.57 -1.45 -41.49
CA TYR A 63 -8.25 -2.02 -40.32
C TYR A 63 -7.28 -2.39 -39.19
N LEU A 64 -6.13 -3.01 -39.50
CA LEU A 64 -5.11 -3.31 -38.49
C LEU A 64 -4.49 -2.03 -37.91
N LYS A 65 -4.15 -1.05 -38.77
CA LYS A 65 -3.61 0.25 -38.34
C LYS A 65 -4.59 1.01 -37.44
N TYR A 66 -5.88 0.96 -37.78
CA TYR A 66 -6.94 1.52 -36.95
C TYR A 66 -7.04 0.78 -35.62
N ALA A 67 -7.07 -0.55 -35.62
CA ALA A 67 -7.14 -1.37 -34.41
C ALA A 67 -5.97 -1.11 -33.44
N ILE A 68 -4.76 -0.89 -33.96
CA ILE A 68 -3.59 -0.50 -33.18
C ILE A 68 -3.80 0.90 -32.57
N SER A 69 -4.24 1.86 -33.38
CA SER A 69 -4.41 3.26 -32.96
C SER A 69 -5.52 3.43 -31.94
N SER A 70 -6.59 2.64 -32.03
CA SER A 70 -7.72 2.62 -31.11
C SER A 70 -7.55 1.66 -29.94
N GLN A 71 -6.37 1.05 -29.77
CA GLN A 71 -6.05 0.05 -28.73
C GLN A 71 -7.06 -1.11 -28.68
N MET A 72 -7.62 -1.48 -29.84
CA MET A 72 -8.45 -2.67 -29.98
C MET A 72 -7.61 -3.95 -29.96
N VAL A 73 -6.32 -3.90 -30.22
CA VAL A 73 -5.41 -5.05 -30.12
C VAL A 73 -4.18 -4.65 -29.32
N SER A 74 -3.62 -5.55 -28.51
CA SER A 74 -2.37 -5.24 -27.80
C SER A 74 -1.18 -5.25 -28.76
N TYR A 75 -0.16 -4.45 -28.45
CA TYR A 75 1.10 -4.48 -29.19
C TYR A 75 1.76 -5.87 -29.17
N SER A 76 1.61 -6.62 -28.08
CA SER A 76 2.09 -8.00 -27.96
C SER A 76 1.45 -8.90 -29.03
N SER A 77 0.11 -8.88 -29.16
CA SER A 77 -0.60 -9.69 -30.17
C SER A 77 -0.18 -9.36 -31.60
N VAL A 78 0.06 -8.08 -31.89
CA VAL A 78 0.52 -7.61 -33.20
C VAL A 78 1.93 -8.10 -33.48
N LEU A 79 2.87 -7.94 -32.53
CA LEU A 79 4.25 -8.43 -32.67
C LEU A 79 4.29 -9.94 -32.86
N LEU A 80 3.47 -10.71 -32.14
CA LEU A 80 3.34 -12.15 -32.35
C LEU A 80 2.84 -12.47 -33.75
N ALA A 81 1.80 -11.78 -34.23
CA ALA A 81 1.30 -11.96 -35.60
C ALA A 81 2.38 -11.69 -36.66
N ILE A 82 3.17 -10.62 -36.49
CA ILE A 82 4.29 -10.30 -37.39
C ILE A 82 5.33 -11.43 -37.38
N SER A 83 5.69 -11.93 -36.20
CA SER A 83 6.73 -12.96 -36.05
C SER A 83 6.39 -14.29 -36.73
N LYS A 84 5.12 -14.53 -37.06
CA LYS A 84 4.64 -15.73 -37.77
C LYS A 84 4.79 -15.66 -39.29
N PHE A 85 5.03 -14.48 -39.87
CA PHE A 85 5.21 -14.34 -41.31
C PHE A 85 6.62 -14.75 -41.73
N ASP A 86 6.80 -15.74 -42.62
CA ASP A 86 8.12 -16.31 -42.93
C ASP A 86 8.59 -16.09 -44.39
N ASP A 87 7.71 -15.60 -45.28
CA ASP A 87 8.01 -15.39 -46.70
C ASP A 87 8.70 -14.03 -46.97
N PHE A 88 9.99 -13.95 -46.66
CA PHE A 88 10.83 -12.75 -46.89
C PHE A 88 11.04 -12.39 -48.37
N SER A 89 10.65 -13.25 -49.31
CA SER A 89 10.69 -12.95 -50.75
C SER A 89 9.71 -11.85 -51.16
N ARG A 90 8.65 -11.66 -50.36
CA ARG A 90 7.60 -10.66 -50.58
C ARG A 90 7.98 -9.33 -49.95
N GLU A 91 8.92 -8.63 -50.56
CA GLU A 91 9.52 -7.37 -50.08
C GLU A 91 8.48 -6.29 -49.68
N LEU A 92 7.39 -6.14 -50.45
CA LEU A 92 6.33 -5.16 -50.14
C LEU A 92 5.54 -5.51 -48.87
N CYS A 93 5.40 -6.80 -48.57
CA CYS A 93 4.73 -7.29 -47.37
C CYS A 93 5.62 -7.04 -46.15
N ILE A 94 6.91 -7.42 -46.24
CA ILE A 94 7.90 -7.15 -45.20
C ILE A 94 7.98 -5.65 -44.89
N LYS A 95 8.04 -4.79 -45.93
CA LYS A 95 8.05 -3.34 -45.76
C LYS A 95 6.82 -2.85 -44.98
N SER A 96 5.62 -3.33 -45.31
CA SER A 96 4.40 -2.94 -44.61
C SER A 96 4.34 -3.45 -43.17
N LEU A 97 4.91 -4.62 -42.88
CA LEU A 97 5.03 -5.14 -41.52
C LEU A 97 5.99 -4.29 -40.68
N LEU A 98 7.13 -3.88 -41.24
CA LEU A 98 8.06 -2.97 -40.57
C LEU A 98 7.42 -1.60 -40.31
N GLU A 99 6.66 -1.06 -41.26
CA GLU A 99 5.89 0.19 -41.08
C GLU A 99 4.84 0.08 -39.95
N ILE A 100 4.22 -1.09 -39.78
CA ILE A 100 3.30 -1.34 -38.65
C ILE A 100 4.04 -1.30 -37.32
N MET A 101 5.23 -1.92 -37.24
CA MET A 101 6.05 -1.90 -36.01
C MET A 101 6.42 -0.46 -35.60
N ASP A 102 6.73 0.39 -36.57
CA ASP A 102 7.10 1.79 -36.33
C ASP A 102 5.97 2.59 -35.64
N MET A 103 4.70 2.18 -35.80
CA MET A 103 3.55 2.87 -35.19
C MET A 103 3.57 2.84 -33.65
N PHE A 104 4.23 1.86 -33.04
CA PHE A 104 4.17 1.66 -31.58
C PHE A 104 5.50 1.26 -30.92
N SER A 105 6.60 1.19 -31.66
CA SER A 105 7.94 0.81 -31.14
C SER A 105 8.38 1.60 -29.90
N HIS A 106 8.05 2.90 -29.82
CA HIS A 106 8.36 3.77 -28.69
C HIS A 106 7.43 3.58 -27.47
N ARG A 107 6.31 2.85 -27.62
CA ARG A 107 5.27 2.64 -26.59
C ARG A 107 5.27 1.23 -25.98
N LEU A 108 6.32 0.46 -26.23
CA LEU A 108 6.47 -0.90 -25.70
C LEU A 108 6.83 -0.84 -24.22
N SER A 109 5.89 -1.16 -23.33
CA SER A 109 6.04 -1.05 -21.88
C SER A 109 5.06 -1.95 -21.14
N CYS A 110 5.49 -2.46 -20.00
CA CYS A 110 4.74 -3.37 -19.14
C CYS A 110 3.88 -2.57 -18.14
N TYR A 111 2.61 -2.31 -18.46
CA TYR A 111 1.66 -1.60 -17.57
C TYR A 111 0.48 -2.48 -17.10
N GLY A 112 0.52 -3.79 -17.37
CA GLY A 112 -0.62 -4.70 -17.18
C GLY A 112 -0.35 -5.84 -16.19
N LYS A 113 -1.18 -6.87 -16.26
CA LYS A 113 -1.02 -8.09 -15.44
C LYS A 113 0.28 -8.82 -15.81
N ALA A 114 0.82 -9.61 -14.88
CA ALA A 114 2.04 -10.38 -15.10
C ALA A 114 2.00 -11.22 -16.38
N GLU A 115 0.87 -11.88 -16.66
CA GLU A 115 0.68 -12.69 -17.88
C GLU A 115 0.76 -11.87 -19.18
N GLU A 116 0.23 -10.65 -19.20
CA GLU A 116 0.27 -9.76 -20.37
C GLU A 116 1.68 -9.22 -20.61
N CYS A 117 2.39 -8.89 -19.53
CA CYS A 117 3.78 -8.44 -19.55
C CYS A 117 4.72 -9.56 -20.05
N ILE A 118 4.52 -10.78 -19.58
CA ILE A 118 5.20 -11.98 -20.05
C ILE A 118 4.88 -12.25 -21.53
N GLY A 119 3.62 -12.11 -21.94
CA GLY A 119 3.22 -12.19 -23.34
C GLY A 119 4.01 -11.21 -24.22
N LEU A 120 4.18 -9.96 -23.77
CA LEU A 120 5.00 -8.97 -24.47
C LEU A 120 6.47 -9.37 -24.55
N CYS A 121 7.05 -9.94 -23.48
CA CYS A 121 8.41 -10.46 -23.48
C CYS A 121 8.60 -11.53 -24.57
N ARG A 122 7.69 -12.51 -24.64
CA ARG A 122 7.72 -13.56 -25.68
C ARG A 122 7.55 -12.98 -27.09
N ALA A 123 6.65 -12.01 -27.26
CA ALA A 123 6.43 -11.33 -28.53
C ALA A 123 7.69 -10.58 -29.01
N LEU A 124 8.38 -9.89 -28.09
CA LEU A 124 9.64 -9.20 -28.37
C LEU A 124 10.76 -10.17 -28.77
N LEU A 125 10.89 -11.30 -28.07
CA LEU A 125 11.84 -12.35 -28.44
C LEU A 125 11.55 -12.87 -29.86
N GLY A 126 10.28 -13.19 -30.15
CA GLY A 126 9.86 -13.65 -31.47
C GLY A 126 10.19 -12.65 -32.59
N ILE A 127 10.01 -11.36 -32.32
CA ILE A 127 10.38 -10.28 -33.26
C ILE A 127 11.89 -10.14 -33.45
N VAL A 128 12.70 -10.29 -32.40
CA VAL A 128 14.16 -10.32 -32.54
C VAL A 128 14.58 -11.46 -33.47
N VAL A 129 14.04 -12.67 -33.27
CA VAL A 129 14.30 -13.82 -34.15
C VAL A 129 13.85 -13.54 -35.59
N TRP A 130 12.66 -12.96 -35.75
CA TRP A 130 12.09 -12.63 -37.06
C TRP A 130 12.96 -11.63 -37.84
N LEU A 131 13.36 -10.53 -37.19
CA LEU A 131 14.24 -9.52 -37.80
C LEU A 131 15.62 -10.07 -38.13
N LEU A 132 16.20 -10.91 -37.26
CA LEU A 132 17.47 -11.58 -37.54
C LEU A 132 17.35 -12.54 -38.74
N THR A 133 16.25 -13.27 -38.83
CA THR A 133 16.00 -14.20 -39.94
C THR A 133 15.81 -13.43 -41.25
N GLY A 134 15.12 -12.29 -41.23
CA GLY A 134 15.02 -11.38 -42.37
C GLY A 134 16.39 -10.86 -42.81
N CYS A 135 17.22 -10.40 -41.86
CA CYS A 135 18.60 -9.99 -42.15
C CYS A 135 19.40 -11.13 -42.79
N ALA A 136 19.34 -12.35 -42.25
CA ALA A 136 20.04 -13.51 -42.79
C ALA A 136 19.59 -13.80 -44.23
N TRP A 137 18.29 -13.79 -44.47
CA TRP A 137 17.70 -14.06 -45.78
C TRP A 137 18.16 -13.06 -46.84
N TYR A 138 18.15 -11.76 -46.53
CA TYR A 138 18.62 -10.74 -47.47
C TYR A 138 20.13 -10.78 -47.69
N CYS A 139 20.94 -11.14 -46.67
CA CYS A 139 22.38 -11.37 -46.84
C CYS A 139 22.67 -12.56 -47.78
N GLU A 140 21.92 -13.65 -47.65
CA GLU A 140 22.03 -14.83 -48.52
C GLU A 140 21.60 -14.51 -49.95
N ARG A 141 20.51 -13.76 -50.13
CA ARG A 141 20.07 -13.33 -51.46
C ARG A 141 21.06 -12.40 -52.16
N LEU A 142 21.73 -11.52 -51.42
CA LEU A 142 22.84 -10.70 -51.93
C LEU A 142 24.07 -11.55 -52.32
N ARG A 143 24.30 -12.66 -51.61
CA ARG A 143 25.36 -13.62 -51.94
C ARG A 143 25.09 -14.34 -53.26
N GLU A 144 23.85 -14.74 -53.52
CA GLU A 144 23.45 -15.49 -54.72
C GLU A 144 23.32 -14.62 -55.97
N LEU A 145 22.64 -13.47 -55.86
CA LEU A 145 22.29 -12.62 -56.99
C LEU A 145 23.29 -11.48 -57.23
N GLY A 146 24.24 -11.27 -56.31
CA GLY A 146 25.16 -10.14 -56.32
C GLY A 146 24.54 -8.83 -55.80
N PRO A 147 25.25 -7.70 -55.94
CA PRO A 147 24.82 -6.41 -55.41
C PRO A 147 23.50 -5.95 -56.03
N SER A 148 22.45 -5.84 -55.20
CA SER A 148 21.14 -5.33 -55.60
C SER A 148 20.72 -4.21 -54.65
N ALA A 149 20.47 -3.02 -55.19
CA ALA A 149 20.06 -1.86 -54.39
C ALA A 149 18.72 -2.08 -53.67
N SER A 150 17.79 -2.84 -54.25
CA SER A 150 16.49 -3.14 -53.61
C SER A 150 16.63 -4.12 -52.45
N THR A 151 17.46 -5.16 -52.62
CA THR A 151 17.74 -6.16 -51.58
C THR A 151 18.53 -5.52 -50.43
N GLU A 152 19.49 -4.64 -50.75
CA GLU A 152 20.24 -3.89 -49.73
C GLU A 152 19.34 -2.92 -48.95
N ALA A 153 18.39 -2.25 -49.63
CA ALA A 153 17.41 -1.40 -48.96
C ALA A 153 16.50 -2.19 -48.01
N SER A 154 16.09 -3.39 -48.40
CA SER A 154 15.27 -4.28 -47.56
C SER A 154 16.06 -4.79 -46.34
N LEU A 155 17.32 -5.20 -46.54
CA LEU A 155 18.24 -5.54 -45.45
C LEU A 155 18.42 -4.38 -44.48
N ARG A 156 18.65 -3.17 -45.00
CA ARG A 156 18.79 -1.95 -44.19
C ARG A 156 17.54 -1.66 -43.36
N ALA A 157 16.34 -1.84 -43.94
CA ALA A 157 15.10 -1.64 -43.21
C ALA A 157 14.97 -2.62 -42.02
N CYS A 158 15.23 -3.91 -42.22
CA CYS A 158 15.24 -4.90 -41.13
C CYS A 158 16.31 -4.58 -40.07
N GLN A 159 17.53 -4.24 -40.52
CA GLN A 159 18.65 -3.90 -39.65
C GLN A 159 18.35 -2.68 -38.77
N GLU A 160 17.76 -1.62 -39.33
CA GLU A 160 17.39 -0.42 -38.58
C GLU A 160 16.37 -0.73 -37.48
N ARG A 161 15.31 -1.50 -37.78
CA ARG A 161 14.30 -1.84 -36.76
C ARG A 161 14.85 -2.78 -35.70
N LEU A 162 15.75 -3.69 -36.08
CA LEU A 162 16.47 -4.54 -35.13
C LEU A 162 17.30 -3.68 -34.19
N ARG A 163 18.11 -2.76 -34.75
CA ARG A 163 18.92 -1.83 -33.97
C ARG A 163 18.06 -1.02 -33.01
N ASP A 164 16.99 -0.39 -33.48
CA ASP A 164 16.14 0.46 -32.64
C ASP A 164 15.51 -0.33 -31.49
N LEU A 165 15.16 -1.60 -31.74
CA LEU A 165 14.64 -2.49 -30.72
C LEU A 165 15.71 -2.91 -29.71
N VAL A 166 16.89 -3.35 -30.17
CA VAL A 166 17.95 -3.89 -29.29
C VAL A 166 18.84 -2.81 -28.69
N ASN A 167 18.82 -1.56 -29.16
CA ASN A 167 19.59 -0.47 -28.56
C ASN A 167 18.99 -0.02 -27.21
N SER A 168 17.68 -0.22 -27.03
CA SER A 168 17.02 0.02 -25.75
C SER A 168 17.38 -1.06 -24.71
N THR A 169 18.05 -0.66 -23.63
CA THR A 169 18.34 -1.55 -22.48
C THR A 169 17.06 -2.18 -21.92
N LYS A 170 15.96 -1.43 -21.91
CA LYS A 170 14.63 -1.92 -21.49
C LYS A 170 14.18 -3.10 -22.35
N ASN A 171 14.22 -2.96 -23.67
CA ASN A 171 13.78 -4.02 -24.58
C ASN A 171 14.68 -5.25 -24.48
N ARG A 172 16.01 -5.06 -24.39
CA ARG A 172 16.94 -6.18 -24.17
C ARG A 172 16.65 -6.91 -22.85
N ALA A 173 16.32 -6.20 -21.78
CA ALA A 173 15.92 -6.80 -20.51
C ALA A 173 14.60 -7.60 -20.62
N LEU A 174 13.61 -7.09 -21.36
CA LEU A 174 12.36 -7.84 -21.64
C LEU A 174 12.63 -9.13 -22.43
N VAL A 175 13.52 -9.07 -23.42
CA VAL A 175 13.97 -10.26 -24.16
C VAL A 175 14.73 -11.24 -23.26
N HIS A 176 15.54 -10.74 -22.31
CA HIS A 176 16.20 -11.56 -21.31
C HIS A 176 15.19 -12.30 -20.41
N ILE A 177 14.12 -11.62 -19.99
CA ILE A 177 13.04 -12.25 -19.20
C ILE A 177 12.35 -13.35 -20.02
N ALA A 178 12.08 -13.13 -21.30
CA ALA A 178 11.50 -14.15 -22.19
C ALA A 178 12.38 -15.41 -22.28
N ARG A 179 13.71 -15.21 -22.36
CA ARG A 179 14.69 -16.30 -22.33
C ARG A 179 14.65 -17.08 -21.02
N LEU A 180 14.57 -16.40 -19.88
CA LEU A 180 14.52 -17.07 -18.57
C LEU A 180 13.25 -17.89 -18.38
N GLU A 181 12.16 -17.45 -19.01
CA GLU A 181 10.88 -18.14 -18.96
C GLU A 181 10.86 -19.42 -19.81
N ASP A 182 11.36 -19.34 -21.05
CA ASP A 182 11.50 -20.48 -21.95
C ASP A 182 12.92 -20.53 -22.51
N GLN A 183 13.81 -21.22 -21.80
CA GLN A 183 15.21 -21.33 -22.18
C GLN A 183 15.39 -22.00 -23.56
N ALA A 184 14.44 -22.85 -24.00
CA ALA A 184 14.50 -23.50 -25.31
C ALA A 184 14.29 -22.49 -26.45
N SER A 185 13.46 -21.46 -26.25
CA SER A 185 13.20 -20.42 -27.25
C SER A 185 14.44 -19.63 -27.67
N TRP A 186 15.46 -19.54 -26.80
CA TRP A 186 16.71 -18.83 -27.11
C TRP A 186 17.56 -19.52 -28.19
N THR A 187 17.42 -20.85 -28.35
CA THR A 187 18.11 -21.58 -29.42
C THR A 187 17.77 -21.05 -30.82
N ASN A 188 16.54 -20.55 -31.01
CA ASN A 188 16.13 -19.91 -32.26
C ASN A 188 16.87 -18.59 -32.51
N VAL A 189 17.16 -17.83 -31.46
CA VAL A 189 17.96 -16.60 -31.56
C VAL A 189 19.40 -16.94 -31.95
N GLU A 190 19.99 -17.95 -31.32
CA GLU A 190 21.36 -18.41 -31.62
C GLU A 190 21.48 -18.90 -33.07
N GLN A 191 20.51 -19.70 -33.53
CA GLN A 191 20.47 -20.18 -34.93
C GLN A 191 20.33 -19.01 -35.92
N ALA A 192 19.44 -18.05 -35.65
CA ALA A 192 19.28 -16.88 -36.50
C ALA A 192 20.56 -16.02 -36.53
N LEU A 193 21.20 -15.79 -35.38
CA LEU A 193 22.47 -15.06 -35.27
C LEU A 193 23.60 -15.72 -36.07
N LEU A 194 23.72 -17.05 -36.02
CA LEU A 194 24.71 -17.79 -36.79
C LEU A 194 24.52 -17.55 -38.29
N LYS A 195 23.29 -17.68 -38.81
CA LYS A 195 22.98 -17.44 -40.23
C LYS A 195 23.29 -16.01 -40.66
N VAL A 196 22.95 -15.00 -39.84
CA VAL A 196 23.30 -13.60 -40.15
C VAL A 196 24.83 -13.44 -40.19
N THR A 197 25.54 -14.03 -39.23
CA THR A 197 27.01 -13.94 -39.13
C THR A 197 27.70 -14.55 -40.35
N GLU A 198 27.25 -15.71 -40.83
CA GLU A 198 27.74 -16.33 -42.07
C GLU A 198 27.53 -15.42 -43.29
N GLY A 199 26.37 -14.76 -43.35
CA GLY A 199 26.00 -13.81 -44.38
C GLY A 199 26.78 -12.48 -44.36
N LEU A 200 27.50 -12.13 -43.28
CA LEU A 200 28.28 -10.88 -43.23
C LEU A 200 29.39 -10.83 -44.28
N SER A 201 29.94 -11.99 -44.62
CA SER A 201 31.02 -12.12 -45.61
C SER A 201 30.61 -11.72 -47.02
N SER A 202 29.32 -11.83 -47.36
CA SER A 202 28.80 -11.49 -48.70
C SER A 202 28.47 -10.00 -48.88
N LEU A 203 28.51 -9.20 -47.81
CA LEU A 203 28.17 -7.78 -47.86
C LEU A 203 29.35 -6.94 -48.37
N THR A 204 29.15 -6.28 -49.50
CA THR A 204 30.12 -5.32 -50.07
C THR A 204 30.07 -3.95 -49.38
N ASN A 205 28.92 -3.57 -48.82
CA ASN A 205 28.74 -2.31 -48.09
C ASN A 205 29.28 -2.39 -46.66
N GLN A 206 30.45 -1.80 -46.43
CA GLN A 206 31.13 -1.79 -45.12
C GLN A 206 30.32 -1.08 -44.02
N THR A 207 29.56 -0.03 -44.35
CA THR A 207 28.76 0.68 -43.35
C THR A 207 27.58 -0.16 -42.86
N LEU A 208 26.88 -0.83 -43.78
CA LEU A 208 25.77 -1.71 -43.43
C LEU A 208 26.27 -2.93 -42.65
N ARG A 209 27.41 -3.49 -43.05
CA ARG A 209 28.08 -4.58 -42.34
C ARG A 209 28.40 -4.20 -40.90
N GLY A 210 29.06 -3.05 -40.67
CA GLY A 210 29.40 -2.61 -39.31
C GLY A 210 28.16 -2.40 -38.42
N LYS A 211 27.09 -1.82 -38.95
CA LYS A 211 25.82 -1.67 -38.22
C LYS A 211 25.17 -3.01 -37.86
N LEU A 212 25.28 -4.01 -38.73
CA LEU A 212 24.75 -5.35 -38.48
C LEU A 212 25.60 -6.12 -37.47
N GLU A 213 26.93 -5.98 -37.53
CA GLU A 213 27.88 -6.49 -36.52
C GLU A 213 27.60 -5.91 -35.13
N GLU A 214 27.31 -4.61 -35.04
CA GLU A 214 26.88 -3.95 -33.80
C GLU A 214 25.57 -4.56 -33.24
N CYS A 215 24.57 -4.76 -34.10
CA CYS A 215 23.31 -5.41 -33.70
C CYS A 215 23.55 -6.84 -33.19
N ILE A 216 24.40 -7.62 -33.88
CA ILE A 216 24.75 -8.98 -33.46
C ILE A 216 25.43 -8.96 -32.09
N SER A 217 26.36 -8.03 -31.85
CA SER A 217 27.03 -7.87 -30.57
C SER A 217 26.03 -7.57 -29.44
N LEU A 218 25.10 -6.64 -29.68
CA LEU A 218 24.06 -6.27 -28.72
C LEU A 218 23.09 -7.41 -28.41
N VAL A 219 22.74 -8.27 -29.39
CA VAL A 219 21.91 -9.45 -29.12
C VAL A 219 22.70 -10.52 -28.37
N LYS A 220 23.98 -10.72 -28.71
CA LYS A 220 24.87 -11.68 -28.02
C LYS A 220 25.12 -11.31 -26.55
N SER A 221 25.03 -10.03 -26.18
CA SER A 221 25.17 -9.59 -24.79
C SER A 221 23.93 -9.80 -23.94
N ILE A 222 22.74 -10.04 -24.53
CA ILE A 222 21.46 -10.21 -23.80
C ILE A 222 21.54 -11.28 -22.70
N PRO A 223 22.10 -12.49 -22.91
CA PRO A 223 22.23 -13.49 -21.86
C PRO A 223 23.09 -13.04 -20.67
N THR A 224 24.07 -12.16 -20.92
CA THR A 224 25.04 -11.69 -19.93
C THR A 224 24.71 -10.32 -19.35
N MET A 225 23.59 -9.71 -19.72
CA MET A 225 23.19 -8.37 -19.23
C MET A 225 23.01 -8.27 -17.72
N LEU A 226 22.75 -9.39 -17.02
CA LEU A 226 22.67 -9.45 -15.56
C LEU A 226 23.94 -10.05 -14.92
N SER A 227 24.96 -10.37 -15.72
CA SER A 227 26.28 -10.84 -15.29
C SER A 227 27.40 -9.85 -15.56
N GLU A 228 27.18 -8.81 -16.37
CA GLU A 228 28.03 -7.62 -16.31
C GLU A 228 27.92 -7.06 -14.90
N GLN A 229 29.01 -7.18 -14.15
CA GLN A 229 29.24 -6.35 -12.98
C GLN A 229 29.00 -4.92 -13.45
N SER A 230 27.90 -4.31 -13.00
CA SER A 230 27.84 -2.86 -13.03
C SER A 230 29.13 -2.39 -12.37
N ASP A 231 29.91 -1.56 -13.07
CA ASP A 231 30.91 -0.72 -12.39
C ASP A 231 30.27 -0.24 -11.09
N PRO A 232 30.96 -0.36 -9.95
CA PRO A 232 30.37 -0.04 -8.65
C PRO A 232 29.71 1.32 -8.80
N LEU A 233 28.39 1.34 -8.68
CA LEU A 233 27.60 2.56 -8.79
C LEU A 233 28.15 3.52 -7.73
N HIS A 234 29.06 4.41 -8.13
CA HIS A 234 29.57 5.46 -7.26
C HIS A 234 28.47 6.44 -6.84
N HIS A 235 27.26 6.30 -7.42
CA HIS A 235 26.05 6.91 -6.91
C HIS A 235 24.88 5.94 -7.02
N SER A 236 24.62 5.19 -5.94
CA SER A 236 23.27 4.64 -5.72
C SER A 236 22.35 5.82 -5.43
N SER A 237 21.48 6.18 -6.38
CA SER A 237 20.62 7.36 -6.22
C SER A 237 19.55 7.17 -5.15
N PHE A 238 19.24 5.91 -4.75
CA PHE A 238 18.26 5.61 -3.70
C PHE A 238 18.60 4.30 -2.94
N PRO A 239 19.61 4.32 -2.06
CA PRO A 239 19.97 3.17 -1.23
C PRO A 239 18.89 2.82 -0.18
N SER A 240 18.10 3.81 0.24
CA SER A 240 17.04 3.67 1.25
C SER A 240 15.93 2.71 0.82
N VAL A 241 15.42 2.80 -0.41
CA VAL A 241 14.35 1.92 -0.92
C VAL A 241 14.81 0.45 -0.96
N HIS A 242 16.06 0.24 -1.37
CA HIS A 242 16.68 -1.09 -1.41
C HIS A 242 16.87 -1.66 0.00
N ALA A 243 17.29 -0.84 0.95
CA ALA A 243 17.38 -1.22 2.37
C ALA A 243 16.00 -1.54 2.96
N PHE A 244 14.96 -0.75 2.67
CA PHE A 244 13.59 -1.02 3.12
C PHE A 244 13.03 -2.33 2.57
N ILE A 245 13.19 -2.61 1.27
CA ILE A 245 12.72 -3.86 0.65
C ILE A 245 13.42 -5.08 1.26
N MET A 246 14.72 -4.97 1.55
CA MET A 246 15.49 -6.08 2.11
C MET A 246 15.24 -6.25 3.63
N LEU A 247 15.00 -5.17 4.37
CA LEU A 247 14.55 -5.21 5.77
C LEU A 247 13.17 -5.85 5.88
N GLU A 248 12.24 -5.46 5.01
CA GLU A 248 10.90 -6.04 4.91
C GLU A 248 10.97 -7.54 4.55
N GLY A 249 11.75 -7.89 3.54
CA GLY A 249 11.96 -9.29 3.12
C GLY A 249 12.64 -10.17 4.18
N THR A 250 13.55 -9.61 4.99
CA THR A 250 14.19 -10.34 6.10
C THR A 250 13.31 -10.41 7.35
N MET A 251 12.35 -9.51 7.51
CA MET A 251 11.42 -9.49 8.64
C MET A 251 10.14 -10.32 8.39
N ASN A 252 9.70 -10.48 7.13
CA ASN A 252 8.43 -11.13 6.76
C ASN A 252 8.60 -12.47 6.01
N LEU A 253 9.40 -13.39 6.55
CA LEU A 253 9.64 -14.70 5.95
C LEU A 253 8.49 -15.70 6.23
N THR A 254 7.44 -15.66 5.41
CA THR A 254 6.56 -16.82 5.12
C THR A 254 6.62 -17.26 3.65
N GLY A 255 7.57 -16.76 2.85
CA GLY A 255 7.76 -17.19 1.47
C GLY A 255 9.24 -17.29 1.10
N GLU A 256 9.56 -18.22 0.20
CA GLU A 256 10.88 -18.32 -0.45
C GLU A 256 11.15 -17.03 -1.25
N THR A 257 11.79 -16.05 -0.61
CA THR A 257 12.23 -14.83 -1.30
C THR A 257 13.55 -15.11 -2.03
N GLN A 258 13.53 -14.92 -3.35
CA GLN A 258 14.74 -14.94 -4.19
C GLN A 258 15.81 -13.98 -3.64
N PRO A 259 17.11 -14.29 -3.79
CA PRO A 259 18.19 -13.47 -3.26
C PRO A 259 18.24 -12.12 -4.01
N LEU A 260 17.73 -11.06 -3.37
CA LEU A 260 17.97 -9.69 -3.81
C LEU A 260 19.48 -9.43 -3.73
N ARG A 261 20.11 -9.20 -4.88
CA ARG A 261 21.56 -9.03 -5.08
C ARG A 261 22.05 -7.64 -4.61
N ILE A 262 21.97 -7.37 -3.31
CA ILE A 262 22.67 -6.22 -2.70
C ILE A 262 23.90 -6.77 -1.95
N PRO A 263 25.11 -6.22 -2.18
CA PRO A 263 26.28 -6.58 -1.38
C PRO A 263 26.01 -6.36 0.12
N ALA A 264 26.26 -7.38 0.94
CA ALA A 264 26.02 -7.33 2.38
C ALA A 264 26.63 -6.10 3.09
N PRO A 265 27.84 -5.60 2.71
CA PRO A 265 28.40 -4.38 3.28
C PRO A 265 27.53 -3.13 3.06
N LEU A 266 26.99 -2.95 1.85
CA LEU A 266 26.15 -1.78 1.52
C LEU A 266 24.81 -1.82 2.25
N PHE A 267 24.25 -3.01 2.42
CA PHE A 267 23.02 -3.18 3.19
C PHE A 267 23.21 -2.85 4.67
N VAL A 268 24.30 -3.35 5.27
CA VAL A 268 24.66 -3.05 6.67
C VAL A 268 24.87 -1.54 6.85
N LEU A 269 25.61 -0.92 5.94
CA LEU A 269 25.89 0.52 5.95
C LEU A 269 24.61 1.37 5.90
N GLU A 270 23.68 1.05 5.01
CA GLU A 270 22.44 1.82 4.87
C GLU A 270 21.47 1.61 6.03
N ILE A 271 21.45 0.42 6.65
CA ILE A 271 20.73 0.21 7.91
C ILE A 271 21.31 1.12 9.01
N TRP A 272 22.64 1.13 9.17
CA TRP A 272 23.27 1.94 10.21
C TRP A 272 23.08 3.44 9.97
N LYS A 273 23.17 3.90 8.72
CA LYS A 273 22.83 5.28 8.36
C LYS A 273 21.38 5.61 8.73
N ALA A 274 20.41 4.77 8.35
CA ALA A 274 19.00 4.99 8.70
C ALA A 274 18.78 5.03 10.22
N CYS A 275 19.44 4.15 10.97
CA CYS A 275 19.43 4.15 12.44
C CYS A 275 20.00 5.45 13.02
N PHE A 276 21.16 5.91 12.52
CA PHE A 276 21.78 7.15 13.01
C PHE A 276 20.98 8.39 12.62
N THR A 277 20.48 8.48 11.39
CA THR A 277 19.58 9.55 10.96
C THR A 277 18.33 9.57 11.83
N GLY A 278 17.69 8.41 12.06
CA GLY A 278 16.54 8.30 12.95
C GLY A 278 16.83 8.71 14.40
N LEU A 279 17.99 8.34 14.94
CA LEU A 279 18.42 8.76 16.28
C LEU A 279 18.75 10.26 16.39
N ILE A 280 19.21 10.89 15.32
CA ILE A 280 19.59 12.31 15.30
C ILE A 280 18.39 13.21 15.00
N GLU A 281 17.51 12.80 14.10
CA GLU A 281 16.40 13.62 13.59
C GLU A 281 15.08 13.37 14.32
N SER A 282 14.98 12.33 15.15
CA SER A 282 13.73 12.05 15.88
C SER A 282 13.45 13.13 16.94
N PRO A 283 12.19 13.60 17.04
CA PRO A 283 11.79 14.48 18.12
C PRO A 283 11.87 13.75 19.48
N GLU A 284 12.28 14.46 20.53
CA GLU A 284 12.36 13.93 21.90
C GLU A 284 11.04 13.26 22.30
N GLY A 285 11.10 12.01 22.81
CA GLY A 285 9.91 11.26 23.25
C GLY A 285 9.80 9.85 22.69
N THR A 286 8.60 9.45 22.27
CA THR A 286 8.29 8.07 21.89
C THR A 286 8.98 7.64 20.59
N GLU A 287 9.14 8.55 19.63
CA GLU A 287 9.83 8.26 18.36
C GLU A 287 11.33 8.02 18.57
N GLU A 288 11.97 8.82 19.42
CA GLU A 288 13.38 8.62 19.81
C GLU A 288 13.59 7.26 20.51
N LEU A 289 12.65 6.84 21.36
CA LEU A 289 12.67 5.52 21.99
C LEU A 289 12.50 4.38 20.99
N LYS A 290 11.64 4.55 19.97
CA LYS A 290 11.48 3.55 18.88
C LYS A 290 12.78 3.38 18.10
N TRP A 291 13.42 4.46 17.70
CA TRP A 291 14.71 4.41 17.00
C TRP A 291 15.83 3.83 17.86
N THR A 292 15.85 4.15 19.16
CA THR A 292 16.81 3.58 20.11
C THR A 292 16.60 2.08 20.29
N ALA A 293 15.36 1.63 20.49
CA ALA A 293 15.06 0.21 20.63
C ALA A 293 15.35 -0.56 19.33
N PHE A 294 14.99 0.01 18.18
CA PHE A 294 15.30 -0.58 16.88
C PHE A 294 16.82 -0.74 16.69
N THR A 295 17.58 0.33 16.91
CA THR A 295 19.04 0.34 16.70
C THR A 295 19.76 -0.61 17.66
N PHE A 296 19.43 -0.60 18.96
CA PHE A 296 20.21 -1.33 19.97
C PHE A 296 19.67 -2.72 20.33
N LEU A 297 18.39 -3.03 20.04
CA LEU A 297 17.82 -4.37 20.27
C LEU A 297 17.54 -5.13 18.97
N LYS A 298 16.92 -4.48 17.98
CA LYS A 298 16.45 -5.16 16.76
C LYS A 298 17.60 -5.42 15.79
N ILE A 299 18.42 -4.42 15.48
CA ILE A 299 19.52 -4.56 14.51
C ILE A 299 20.50 -5.68 14.90
N PRO A 300 20.97 -5.81 16.15
CA PRO A 300 21.82 -6.93 16.54
C PRO A 300 21.19 -8.30 16.24
N GLN A 301 19.87 -8.45 16.46
CA GLN A 301 19.15 -9.69 16.16
C GLN A 301 19.02 -9.93 14.65
N VAL A 302 18.79 -8.87 13.86
CA VAL A 302 18.74 -8.94 12.39
C VAL A 302 20.11 -9.35 11.83
N LEU A 303 21.19 -8.72 12.29
CA LEU A 303 22.57 -9.06 11.90
C LEU A 303 22.92 -10.51 12.27
N LEU A 304 22.51 -10.99 13.45
CA LEU A 304 22.70 -12.39 13.86
C LEU A 304 21.91 -13.39 12.99
N ARG A 305 20.74 -13.00 12.47
CA ARG A 305 19.97 -13.84 11.54
C ARG A 305 20.58 -13.85 10.15
N LEU A 306 21.08 -12.71 9.67
CA LEU A 306 21.80 -12.61 8.41
C LEU A 306 23.07 -13.46 8.40
N LYS A 307 23.80 -13.50 9.52
CA LYS A 307 24.94 -14.40 9.71
C LYS A 307 24.61 -15.89 9.54
N LYS A 308 23.35 -16.31 9.78
CA LYS A 308 22.92 -17.72 9.68
C LYS A 308 22.44 -18.13 8.29
N TYR A 309 22.36 -17.20 7.32
CA TYR A 309 21.92 -17.52 5.97
C TYR A 309 23.06 -18.21 5.20
N PRO A 310 22.86 -19.42 4.64
CA PRO A 310 23.91 -20.11 3.91
C PRO A 310 24.14 -19.40 2.57
N GLN A 311 25.14 -18.52 2.51
CA GLN A 311 25.79 -18.24 1.23
C GLN A 311 26.56 -19.51 0.85
N GLY A 312 26.38 -20.00 -0.39
CA GLY A 312 26.84 -21.32 -0.84
C GLY A 312 28.31 -21.63 -0.48
N GLU A 313 28.61 -22.93 -0.39
CA GLU A 313 29.78 -23.63 0.21
C GLU A 313 31.22 -23.13 -0.09
N LYS A 314 31.47 -21.93 -0.62
CA LYS A 314 32.84 -21.43 -0.89
C LYS A 314 33.16 -20.02 -0.43
N VAL A 315 32.26 -19.33 0.26
CA VAL A 315 32.57 -17.98 0.79
C VAL A 315 32.25 -17.95 2.27
N GLN A 316 33.10 -18.59 3.06
CA GLN A 316 33.27 -18.26 4.47
C GLN A 316 34.18 -17.02 4.57
N GLN A 317 33.86 -15.97 3.80
CA GLN A 317 34.44 -14.65 4.01
C GLN A 317 33.70 -14.07 5.22
N ASP A 318 34.45 -13.63 6.22
CA ASP A 318 33.89 -13.24 7.51
C ASP A 318 32.86 -12.11 7.33
N PHE A 319 31.60 -12.34 7.72
CA PHE A 319 30.58 -11.29 7.82
C PHE A 319 31.08 -10.08 8.65
N MET A 320 32.07 -10.31 9.52
CA MET A 320 32.76 -9.27 10.28
C MET A 320 33.64 -8.37 9.40
N ASP A 321 34.28 -8.93 8.37
CA ASP A 321 35.03 -8.15 7.37
C ASP A 321 34.09 -7.33 6.49
N ASP A 322 32.91 -7.87 6.13
CA ASP A 322 31.89 -7.11 5.40
C ASP A 322 31.37 -5.90 6.21
N VAL A 323 31.22 -6.07 7.53
CA VAL A 323 30.87 -4.97 8.45
C VAL A 323 32.04 -3.97 8.56
N ASN A 324 33.29 -4.45 8.66
CA ASN A 324 34.45 -3.57 8.72
C ASN A 324 34.63 -2.78 7.42
N ILE A 325 34.49 -3.40 6.25
CA ILE A 325 34.55 -2.74 4.93
C ILE A 325 33.45 -1.68 4.79
N ALA A 326 32.25 -1.96 5.32
CA ALA A 326 31.18 -0.96 5.39
C ALA A 326 31.60 0.28 6.20
N PHE A 327 32.17 0.09 7.39
CA PHE A 327 32.62 1.21 8.22
C PHE A 327 33.93 1.87 7.73
N GLU A 328 34.79 1.15 6.99
CA GLU A 328 36.02 1.68 6.39
C GLU A 328 35.76 2.49 5.11
N GLY A 329 34.66 2.23 4.39
CA GLY A 329 34.24 2.98 3.20
C GLY A 329 33.62 4.37 3.49
N GLU A 330 33.37 4.70 4.75
CA GLU A 330 33.05 6.07 5.18
C GLU A 330 34.34 6.91 5.27
N ASP A 331 34.88 7.28 4.12
CA ASP A 331 35.82 8.39 4.05
C ASP A 331 35.09 9.65 4.54
N ARG A 332 35.42 10.07 5.77
CA ARG A 332 35.45 11.39 6.46
C ARG A 332 34.61 12.60 5.99
N GLU A 333 33.94 12.59 4.85
CA GLU A 333 33.35 13.76 4.20
C GLU A 333 31.84 13.92 4.44
N TYR A 334 31.13 12.85 4.82
CA TYR A 334 29.66 12.84 5.04
C TYR A 334 29.20 12.46 6.46
N ALA A 335 30.11 12.36 7.43
CA ALA A 335 29.70 12.11 8.82
C ALA A 335 28.78 13.26 9.31
N PRO A 336 27.57 12.97 9.84
CA PRO A 336 26.69 14.02 10.35
C PRO A 336 27.40 14.75 11.50
N ARG A 337 27.77 16.01 11.26
CA ARG A 337 28.40 16.85 12.27
C ARG A 337 27.34 17.19 13.33
N LEU A 338 27.57 16.73 14.56
CA LEU A 338 26.83 17.13 15.75
C LEU A 338 26.68 18.65 15.79
N LYS A 339 25.44 19.14 15.65
CA LYS A 339 25.11 20.52 15.98
C LYS A 339 25.04 20.64 17.51
N THR A 340 26.11 21.22 18.05
CA THR A 340 26.19 21.86 19.38
C THR A 340 26.13 20.92 20.60
N ALA A 341 27.12 21.05 21.48
CA ALA A 341 27.36 20.23 22.67
C ALA A 341 26.43 20.52 23.86
N GLU A 342 25.25 21.13 23.66
CA GLU A 342 24.36 21.51 24.76
C GLU A 342 23.22 20.53 25.05
N ASN A 343 23.00 19.50 24.20
CA ASN A 343 21.90 18.54 24.38
C ASN A 343 22.32 17.17 24.95
N ALA A 344 23.55 17.03 25.49
CA ALA A 344 24.09 15.76 25.99
C ALA A 344 23.36 15.17 27.23
N ASN A 345 22.39 15.87 27.81
CA ASN A 345 21.73 15.46 29.05
C ASN A 345 20.34 14.81 28.90
N ILE A 346 19.82 14.61 27.68
CA ILE A 346 18.51 13.98 27.46
C ILE A 346 18.54 12.97 26.30
N GLN A 347 19.65 12.24 26.10
CA GLN A 347 19.60 11.06 25.23
C GLN A 347 19.00 9.87 26.01
N PRO A 348 18.05 9.10 25.45
CA PRO A 348 17.49 7.92 26.08
C PRO A 348 18.62 6.90 26.26
N ASN A 349 18.98 6.63 27.51
CA ASN A 349 20.04 5.69 27.85
C ASN A 349 19.71 4.30 27.28
N PRO A 350 20.44 3.79 26.28
CA PRO A 350 20.16 2.48 25.68
C PRO A 350 20.21 1.34 26.71
N GLY A 351 20.98 1.54 27.79
CA GLY A 351 21.02 0.63 28.93
C GLY A 351 19.68 0.49 29.68
N LEU A 352 18.80 1.49 29.65
CA LEU A 352 17.45 1.39 30.23
C LEU A 352 16.54 0.51 29.37
N ILE A 353 16.60 0.62 28.04
CA ILE A 353 15.83 -0.22 27.11
C ILE A 353 16.30 -1.69 27.19
N LEU A 354 17.61 -1.92 27.23
CA LEU A 354 18.18 -3.26 27.42
C LEU A 354 17.76 -3.89 28.76
N ARG A 355 17.68 -3.09 29.83
CA ARG A 355 17.17 -3.54 31.15
C ARG A 355 15.65 -3.74 31.16
N ALA A 356 14.92 -3.15 30.22
CA ALA A 356 13.47 -3.32 30.11
C ALA A 356 13.08 -4.66 29.47
N GLU A 357 13.91 -5.27 28.62
CA GLU A 357 13.59 -6.56 27.97
C GLU A 357 13.28 -7.72 28.96
N PRO A 358 14.10 -7.98 30.00
CA PRO A 358 13.78 -8.98 31.02
C PRO A 358 12.49 -8.64 31.76
N THR A 359 12.25 -7.34 32.01
CA THR A 359 11.05 -6.83 32.69
C THR A 359 9.79 -7.10 31.87
N VAL A 360 9.81 -6.85 30.56
CA VAL A 360 8.71 -7.21 29.64
C VAL A 360 8.41 -8.71 29.74
N THR A 361 9.44 -9.55 29.70
CA THR A 361 9.28 -11.00 29.76
C THR A 361 8.70 -11.46 31.11
N ASN A 362 9.10 -10.84 32.21
CA ASN A 362 8.56 -11.13 33.54
C ASN A 362 7.11 -10.65 33.67
N ILE A 363 6.77 -9.46 33.17
CA ILE A 363 5.39 -8.96 33.12
C ILE A 363 4.50 -9.91 32.33
N LEU A 364 4.95 -10.35 31.14
CA LEU A 364 4.20 -11.32 30.33
C LEU A 364 3.95 -12.62 31.10
N LYS A 365 4.90 -13.10 31.92
CA LYS A 365 4.70 -14.29 32.77
C LYS A 365 3.73 -14.02 33.92
N THR A 366 3.83 -12.85 34.56
CA THR A 366 2.94 -12.45 35.64
C THR A 366 1.49 -12.32 35.14
N VAL A 367 1.26 -11.73 33.97
CA VAL A 367 -0.09 -11.58 33.39
C VAL A 367 -0.69 -12.94 32.98
N ASP A 368 0.14 -13.94 32.65
CA ASP A 368 -0.32 -15.32 32.35
C ASP A 368 -0.74 -16.12 33.59
N ALA A 369 -0.36 -15.70 34.79
CA ALA A 369 -0.71 -16.42 36.01
C ALA A 369 -2.24 -16.37 36.26
N ASP A 370 -2.77 -17.40 36.93
CA ASP A 370 -4.19 -17.46 37.28
C ASP A 370 -4.49 -16.48 38.44
N HIS A 371 -5.05 -15.32 38.11
CA HIS A 371 -5.40 -14.26 39.06
C HIS A 371 -6.83 -14.35 39.60
N SER A 372 -7.52 -15.48 39.38
CA SER A 372 -8.90 -15.70 39.87
C SER A 372 -9.09 -15.53 41.38
N LYS A 373 -8.00 -15.59 42.17
CA LYS A 373 -8.04 -15.54 43.64
C LYS A 373 -7.37 -14.31 44.29
N SER A 374 -6.55 -13.53 43.56
CA SER A 374 -5.84 -12.36 44.12
C SER A 374 -5.46 -11.31 43.05
N PRO A 375 -6.43 -10.56 42.51
CA PRO A 375 -6.21 -9.58 41.45
C PRO A 375 -5.45 -8.31 41.89
N GLU A 376 -5.25 -8.09 43.19
CA GLU A 376 -4.60 -6.90 43.75
C GLU A 376 -3.11 -6.82 43.40
N GLY A 377 -2.41 -7.95 43.40
CA GLY A 377 -0.99 -8.02 43.05
C GLY A 377 -0.73 -7.63 41.59
N LEU A 378 -1.62 -8.07 40.69
CA LEU A 378 -1.58 -7.68 39.28
C LEU A 378 -1.85 -6.18 39.10
N LEU A 379 -2.85 -5.63 39.81
CA LEU A 379 -3.15 -4.21 39.77
C LEU A 379 -1.96 -3.35 40.21
N GLY A 380 -1.22 -3.77 41.24
CA GLY A 380 0.00 -3.08 41.68
C GLY A 380 1.10 -3.07 40.61
N VAL A 381 1.34 -4.20 39.94
CA VAL A 381 2.32 -4.28 38.84
C VAL A 381 1.92 -3.36 37.68
N LEU A 382 0.66 -3.37 37.28
CA LEU A 382 0.16 -2.50 36.22
C LEU A 382 0.21 -1.02 36.61
N GLY A 383 -0.13 -0.68 37.84
CA GLY A 383 0.01 0.68 38.37
C GLY A 383 1.45 1.20 38.29
N HIS A 384 2.43 0.35 38.63
CA HIS A 384 3.84 0.70 38.46
C HIS A 384 4.26 0.82 36.99
N MET A 385 3.70 0.02 36.08
CA MET A 385 4.00 0.12 34.65
C MET A 385 3.53 1.44 34.02
N LEU A 386 2.41 2.00 34.49
CA LEU A 386 1.89 3.28 34.04
C LEU A 386 2.66 4.49 34.61
N SER A 387 3.68 4.27 35.46
CA SER A 387 4.39 5.35 36.14
C SER A 387 5.48 6.02 35.30
N GLY A 388 5.21 7.24 34.81
CA GLY A 388 6.19 8.03 34.04
C GLY A 388 6.49 7.43 32.66
N LYS A 389 7.74 7.52 32.20
CA LYS A 389 8.18 7.02 30.89
C LYS A 389 8.35 5.49 30.80
N SER A 390 7.99 4.73 31.85
CA SER A 390 8.20 3.28 31.88
C SER A 390 7.36 2.51 30.87
N LEU A 391 6.14 2.97 30.60
CA LEU A 391 5.24 2.31 29.64
C LEU A 391 5.84 2.35 28.24
N ASP A 392 6.26 3.53 27.77
CA ASP A 392 6.84 3.71 26.43
C ASP A 392 8.15 2.93 26.29
N LEU A 393 8.98 2.89 27.34
CA LEU A 393 10.19 2.09 27.39
C LEU A 393 9.91 0.58 27.24
N LEU A 394 8.89 0.08 27.95
CA LEU A 394 8.49 -1.32 27.91
C LEU A 394 7.88 -1.70 26.55
N LEU A 395 7.05 -0.82 25.98
CA LEU A 395 6.46 -1.03 24.67
C LEU A 395 7.51 -0.99 23.55
N ALA A 396 8.46 -0.05 23.60
CA ALA A 396 9.57 0.02 22.66
C ALA A 396 10.45 -1.24 22.72
N ALA A 397 10.77 -1.72 23.94
CA ALA A 397 11.49 -2.98 24.13
C ALA A 397 10.68 -4.19 23.62
N ALA A 398 9.37 -4.23 23.86
CA ALA A 398 8.48 -5.30 23.37
C ALA A 398 8.38 -5.30 21.84
N ALA A 399 8.30 -4.12 21.20
CA ALA A 399 8.29 -3.95 19.75
C ALA A 399 9.60 -4.43 19.13
N ALA A 400 10.74 -3.96 19.64
CA ALA A 400 12.05 -4.32 19.11
C ALA A 400 12.40 -5.81 19.29
N THR A 401 11.87 -6.46 20.34
CA THR A 401 12.04 -7.91 20.57
C THR A 401 10.99 -8.77 19.86
N GLY A 402 10.04 -8.18 19.12
CA GLY A 402 8.95 -8.90 18.46
C GLY A 402 7.93 -9.53 19.41
N LYS A 403 7.92 -9.12 20.69
CA LYS A 403 6.99 -9.61 21.73
C LYS A 403 5.73 -8.73 21.87
N LEU A 404 5.65 -7.60 21.16
CA LEU A 404 4.54 -6.65 21.26
C LEU A 404 3.16 -7.27 20.99
N LYS A 405 3.03 -8.13 19.98
CA LYS A 405 1.77 -8.83 19.68
C LYS A 405 1.35 -9.76 20.83
N SER A 406 2.29 -10.50 21.41
CA SER A 406 2.06 -11.35 22.59
C SER A 406 1.66 -10.51 23.80
N PHE A 407 2.30 -9.36 23.98
CA PHE A 407 1.94 -8.38 25.00
C PHE A 407 0.51 -7.89 24.84
N ALA A 408 0.15 -7.34 23.68
CA ALA A 408 -1.20 -6.85 23.40
C ALA A 408 -2.27 -7.95 23.63
N ARG A 409 -2.06 -9.17 23.15
CA ARG A 409 -2.98 -10.30 23.36
C ARG A 409 -3.25 -10.63 24.83
N LYS A 410 -2.24 -10.51 25.69
CA LYS A 410 -2.43 -10.76 27.13
C LYS A 410 -3.27 -9.66 27.77
N PHE A 411 -3.09 -8.42 27.36
CA PHE A 411 -3.94 -7.32 27.79
C PHE A 411 -5.38 -7.44 27.27
N ILE A 412 -5.59 -7.96 26.06
CA ILE A 412 -6.93 -8.28 25.55
C ILE A 412 -7.60 -9.33 26.44
N LYS A 413 -6.89 -10.43 26.75
CA LYS A 413 -7.41 -11.46 27.69
C LYS A 413 -7.71 -10.88 29.07
N LEU A 414 -6.87 -9.97 29.56
CA LEU A 414 -7.10 -9.30 30.84
C LEU A 414 -8.32 -8.36 30.78
N ASN A 415 -8.58 -7.73 29.63
CA ASN A 415 -9.75 -6.88 29.42
C ASN A 415 -11.06 -7.69 29.31
N GLU A 416 -10.96 -8.97 28.94
CA GLU A 416 -12.06 -9.93 28.90
C GLU A 416 -12.36 -10.58 30.27
N PHE A 417 -11.35 -10.69 31.14
CA PHE A 417 -11.46 -11.32 32.46
C PHE A 417 -12.62 -10.79 33.33
N PRO A 418 -12.95 -9.48 33.35
CA PRO A 418 -14.08 -8.94 34.10
C PRO A 418 -15.48 -9.39 33.64
N LYS A 419 -15.61 -10.12 32.52
CA LYS A 419 -16.90 -10.60 31.99
C LYS A 419 -17.52 -11.75 32.80
N HIS A 420 -16.72 -12.56 33.50
CA HIS A 420 -17.20 -13.66 34.31
C HIS A 420 -17.48 -13.18 35.74
N ILE A 421 -18.77 -13.09 36.15
CA ILE A 421 -19.17 -12.55 37.46
C ILE A 421 -20.08 -13.53 38.20
N SER A 422 -19.78 -13.79 39.49
CA SER A 422 -20.82 -14.08 40.48
C SER A 422 -20.33 -13.81 41.93
N GLY A 423 -21.08 -12.98 42.69
CA GLY A 423 -21.00 -12.91 44.16
C GLY A 423 -19.79 -12.20 44.81
N GLU A 424 -19.49 -10.96 44.43
CA GLU A 424 -18.30 -10.24 44.90
C GLU A 424 -18.55 -9.08 45.89
N GLY A 425 -17.58 -8.82 46.78
CA GLY A 425 -17.58 -7.68 47.71
C GLY A 425 -17.11 -6.36 47.07
N SER A 426 -17.33 -5.23 47.76
CA SER A 426 -17.07 -3.89 47.20
C SER A 426 -15.60 -3.63 46.80
N LYS A 427 -14.62 -4.27 47.47
CA LYS A 427 -13.19 -4.09 47.15
C LYS A 427 -12.78 -4.83 45.88
N SER A 428 -13.20 -6.08 45.70
CA SER A 428 -12.85 -6.87 44.50
C SER A 428 -13.48 -6.28 43.24
N ALA A 429 -14.70 -5.74 43.34
CA ALA A 429 -15.33 -5.02 42.24
C ALA A 429 -14.54 -3.77 41.81
N SER A 430 -14.00 -3.02 42.76
CA SER A 430 -13.13 -1.86 42.48
C SER A 430 -11.83 -2.26 41.80
N VAL A 431 -11.19 -3.35 42.26
CA VAL A 431 -9.94 -3.85 41.65
C VAL A 431 -10.20 -4.30 40.20
N ARG A 432 -11.29 -5.01 39.93
CA ARG A 432 -11.67 -5.42 38.57
C ARG A 432 -11.96 -4.24 37.66
N ALA A 433 -12.66 -3.22 38.16
CA ALA A 433 -12.92 -2.00 37.39
C ALA A 433 -11.61 -1.33 36.95
N LEU A 434 -10.64 -1.20 37.87
CA LEU A 434 -9.34 -0.61 37.57
C LEU A 434 -8.48 -1.49 36.64
N LEU A 435 -8.52 -2.82 36.78
CA LEU A 435 -7.83 -3.73 35.86
C LEU A 435 -8.39 -3.63 34.43
N PHE A 436 -9.72 -3.57 34.29
CA PHE A 436 -10.36 -3.30 33.01
C PHE A 436 -9.90 -1.95 32.43
N ASP A 437 -9.94 -0.91 33.26
CA ASP A 437 -9.60 0.44 32.83
C ASP A 437 -8.15 0.55 32.35
N ILE A 438 -7.20 0.09 33.16
CA ILE A 438 -5.77 0.13 32.83
C ILE A 438 -5.47 -0.71 31.58
N SER A 439 -6.03 -1.92 31.48
CA SER A 439 -5.81 -2.75 30.29
C SER A 439 -6.38 -2.11 29.03
N PHE A 440 -7.54 -1.46 29.11
CA PHE A 440 -8.15 -0.73 28.01
C PHE A 440 -7.29 0.48 27.57
N LEU A 441 -6.83 1.29 28.53
CA LEU A 441 -5.94 2.42 28.29
C LEU A 441 -4.64 2.00 27.62
N MET A 442 -4.00 0.94 28.12
CA MET A 442 -2.75 0.43 27.56
C MET A 442 -2.95 -0.07 26.13
N LEU A 443 -4.05 -0.76 25.83
CA LEU A 443 -4.34 -1.21 24.48
C LEU A 443 -4.60 -0.03 23.52
N CYS A 444 -5.33 1.01 23.96
CA CYS A 444 -5.50 2.23 23.17
C CYS A 444 -4.15 2.91 22.87
N HIS A 445 -3.28 3.02 23.88
CA HIS A 445 -1.93 3.59 23.73
C HIS A 445 -1.06 2.77 22.76
N VAL A 446 -1.11 1.44 22.84
CA VAL A 446 -0.42 0.55 21.88
C VAL A 446 -0.90 0.78 20.47
N VAL A 447 -2.21 0.88 20.24
CA VAL A 447 -2.79 1.15 18.92
C VAL A 447 -2.36 2.51 18.39
N GLN A 448 -2.42 3.57 19.19
CA GLN A 448 -1.98 4.90 18.73
C GLN A 448 -0.48 4.96 18.43
N THR A 449 0.33 4.20 19.16
CA THR A 449 1.79 4.23 19.01
C THR A 449 2.29 3.33 17.87
N TYR A 450 1.67 2.17 17.65
CA TYR A 450 2.16 1.12 16.74
C TYR A 450 1.15 0.64 15.68
N GLY A 451 -0.06 1.19 15.64
CA GLY A 451 -1.12 0.81 14.70
C GLY A 451 -2.01 -0.35 15.17
N SER A 452 -3.26 -0.39 14.68
CA SER A 452 -4.23 -1.45 15.00
C SER A 452 -3.87 -2.82 14.42
N GLU A 453 -3.01 -2.90 13.41
CA GLU A 453 -2.56 -4.15 12.80
C GLU A 453 -1.81 -5.04 13.80
N VAL A 454 -1.17 -4.45 14.81
CA VAL A 454 -0.52 -5.21 15.90
C VAL A 454 -1.52 -6.10 16.63
N ILE A 455 -2.77 -5.65 16.74
CA ILE A 455 -3.86 -6.37 17.41
C ILE A 455 -4.64 -7.24 16.42
N LEU A 456 -5.04 -6.68 15.28
CA LEU A 456 -6.00 -7.30 14.35
C LEU A 456 -5.40 -8.34 13.37
N SER A 457 -4.09 -8.56 13.40
CA SER A 457 -3.39 -9.31 12.34
C SER A 457 -3.64 -10.82 12.27
N ASP A 458 -4.17 -11.50 13.30
CA ASP A 458 -4.58 -12.92 13.17
C ASP A 458 -6.03 -13.14 13.64
N PRO A 459 -6.85 -13.91 12.89
CA PRO A 459 -8.20 -14.26 13.31
C PRO A 459 -8.20 -15.10 14.60
N SER A 460 -9.12 -14.79 15.51
CA SER A 460 -9.27 -15.51 16.78
C SER A 460 -9.63 -16.99 16.54
N PRO A 461 -8.94 -17.97 17.15
CA PRO A 461 -9.24 -19.39 16.99
C PRO A 461 -10.59 -19.82 17.60
N SER A 462 -11.20 -18.97 18.43
CA SER A 462 -12.45 -19.23 19.17
C SER A 462 -13.74 -18.82 18.44
N GLY A 463 -13.67 -18.20 17.26
CA GLY A 463 -14.84 -17.71 16.52
C GLY A 463 -15.54 -16.49 17.14
N GLU A 464 -15.45 -16.29 18.46
CA GLU A 464 -15.87 -15.06 19.16
C GLU A 464 -14.74 -14.02 19.16
N THR A 465 -15.05 -12.82 18.66
CA THR A 465 -14.12 -11.68 18.68
C THR A 465 -14.14 -11.01 20.06
N PRO A 466 -12.97 -10.76 20.68
CA PRO A 466 -12.88 -10.02 21.94
C PRO A 466 -13.52 -8.62 21.84
N PHE A 467 -14.09 -8.12 22.95
CA PHE A 467 -14.75 -6.83 23.00
C PHE A 467 -13.85 -5.69 22.50
N PHE A 468 -12.59 -5.67 22.94
CA PHE A 468 -11.65 -4.62 22.54
C PHE A 468 -11.39 -4.62 21.04
N GLU A 469 -11.29 -5.79 20.40
CA GLU A 469 -11.08 -5.89 18.95
C GLU A 469 -12.30 -5.36 18.18
N THR A 470 -13.51 -5.71 18.62
CA THR A 470 -14.76 -5.18 18.04
C THR A 470 -14.85 -3.66 18.23
N TRP A 471 -14.55 -3.16 19.42
CA TRP A 471 -14.55 -1.73 19.73
C TRP A 471 -13.48 -1.00 18.89
N LEU A 472 -12.27 -1.54 18.81
CA LEU A 472 -11.17 -1.00 18.02
C LEU A 472 -11.57 -0.82 16.56
N GLN A 473 -12.15 -1.84 15.93
CA GLN A 473 -12.58 -1.81 14.53
C GLN A 473 -13.68 -0.77 14.26
N THR A 474 -14.57 -0.54 15.22
CA THR A 474 -15.80 0.25 15.01
C THR A 474 -15.75 1.67 15.57
N CYS A 475 -14.88 1.93 16.55
CA CYS A 475 -14.92 3.15 17.38
C CYS A 475 -13.62 3.96 17.35
N MET A 476 -12.46 3.31 17.28
CA MET A 476 -11.16 3.97 17.48
C MET A 476 -10.76 4.83 16.26
N PRO A 477 -10.52 6.14 16.41
CA PRO A 477 -10.03 6.98 15.31
C PRO A 477 -8.56 6.65 14.99
N GLU A 478 -8.27 6.37 13.72
CA GLU A 478 -6.92 6.14 13.20
C GLU A 478 -6.76 6.85 11.85
N GLU A 479 -5.54 7.20 11.47
CA GLU A 479 -5.26 7.78 10.16
C GLU A 479 -5.69 6.81 9.04
N GLY A 480 -6.48 7.30 8.09
CA GLY A 480 -7.02 6.47 6.98
C GLY A 480 -8.20 5.56 7.35
N LYS A 481 -8.60 5.47 8.63
CA LYS A 481 -9.76 4.68 9.06
C LYS A 481 -11.03 5.52 9.07
N THR A 482 -12.06 5.02 8.38
CA THR A 482 -13.38 5.66 8.33
C THR A 482 -14.28 5.08 9.42
N LEU A 483 -14.72 5.94 10.33
CA LEU A 483 -15.63 5.56 11.42
C LEU A 483 -17.04 5.98 11.09
N ASN A 484 -17.98 5.10 11.37
CA ASN A 484 -19.40 5.40 11.25
C ASN A 484 -20.04 5.48 12.64
N PRO A 485 -20.40 6.68 13.13
CA PRO A 485 -21.05 6.83 14.44
C PRO A 485 -22.48 6.27 14.47
N ASP A 486 -23.08 5.96 13.30
CA ASP A 486 -24.38 5.25 13.19
C ASP A 486 -24.23 3.72 13.11
N HIS A 487 -23.03 3.18 13.34
CA HIS A 487 -22.80 1.74 13.24
C HIS A 487 -23.71 0.95 14.21
N PRO A 488 -24.31 -0.20 13.79
CA PRO A 488 -25.23 -0.96 14.64
C PRO A 488 -24.66 -1.41 15.99
N CYS A 489 -23.33 -1.49 16.14
CA CYS A 489 -22.68 -1.78 17.42
C CYS A 489 -23.00 -0.72 18.50
N PHE A 490 -23.39 0.49 18.11
CA PHE A 490 -23.82 1.58 18.98
C PHE A 490 -25.33 1.64 19.19
N ARG A 491 -26.07 0.56 18.87
CA ARG A 491 -27.48 0.41 19.26
C ARG A 491 -27.63 -0.61 20.39
N PRO A 492 -27.21 -0.29 21.64
CA PRO A 492 -27.61 -1.09 22.78
C PRO A 492 -29.13 -1.14 22.91
N GLU A 493 -29.62 -2.11 23.67
CA GLU A 493 -31.03 -2.13 24.09
C GLU A 493 -31.41 -0.79 24.76
N SER A 494 -32.51 -0.16 24.32
CA SER A 494 -32.97 1.17 24.80
C SER A 494 -32.93 1.28 26.33
N GLY A 495 -33.38 0.24 27.03
CA GLY A 495 -33.40 0.22 28.50
C GLY A 495 -32.02 0.33 29.16
N LYS A 496 -30.95 -0.12 28.52
CA LYS A 496 -29.57 0.03 29.05
C LYS A 496 -29.05 1.45 28.90
N VAL A 497 -29.38 2.11 27.78
CA VAL A 497 -28.98 3.51 27.52
C VAL A 497 -29.73 4.43 28.48
N GLU A 498 -31.04 4.28 28.60
CA GLU A 498 -31.87 5.05 29.54
C GLU A 498 -31.38 4.91 30.99
N SER A 499 -31.03 3.69 31.40
CA SER A 499 -30.48 3.43 32.73
C SER A 499 -29.12 4.12 32.94
N LEU A 500 -28.26 4.12 31.92
CA LEU A 500 -26.94 4.76 31.97
C LEU A 500 -27.08 6.30 32.02
N VAL A 501 -27.95 6.88 31.19
CA VAL A 501 -28.22 8.33 31.18
C VAL A 501 -28.82 8.77 32.53
N ALA A 502 -29.77 8.01 33.07
CA ALA A 502 -30.34 8.27 34.39
C ALA A 502 -29.29 8.19 35.51
N LEU A 503 -28.37 7.22 35.42
CA LEU A 503 -27.25 7.10 36.35
C LEU A 503 -26.31 8.31 36.26
N LEU A 504 -25.91 8.71 35.05
CA LEU A 504 -25.02 9.85 34.82
C LEU A 504 -25.62 11.18 35.27
N ASN A 505 -26.93 11.35 35.15
CA ASN A 505 -27.61 12.59 35.55
C ASN A 505 -27.82 12.68 37.08
N ASN A 506 -28.21 11.57 37.71
CA ASN A 506 -28.64 11.54 39.11
C ASN A 506 -27.53 11.19 40.11
N ALA A 507 -26.47 10.49 39.69
CA ALA A 507 -25.42 10.07 40.61
C ALA A 507 -24.54 11.25 41.06
N THR A 508 -24.22 11.28 42.36
CA THR A 508 -23.15 12.11 42.93
C THR A 508 -21.77 11.46 42.75
N GLU A 509 -21.72 10.13 42.71
CA GLU A 509 -20.53 9.34 42.42
C GLU A 509 -20.95 7.97 41.84
N MET A 510 -20.23 7.49 40.83
CA MET A 510 -20.53 6.21 40.17
C MET A 510 -20.04 5.03 41.02
N LYS A 511 -20.94 4.14 41.43
CA LYS A 511 -20.59 2.94 42.22
C LYS A 511 -19.99 1.86 41.32
N LEU A 512 -18.77 1.40 41.59
CA LEU A 512 -18.04 0.41 40.77
C LEU A 512 -18.54 -1.05 40.94
N VAL A 513 -19.56 -1.29 41.75
CA VAL A 513 -20.01 -2.64 42.16
C VAL A 513 -21.01 -3.22 41.16
N GLN A 514 -20.84 -4.50 40.79
CA GLN A 514 -21.71 -5.25 39.86
C GLN A 514 -21.86 -4.64 38.45
N MET A 515 -20.97 -3.73 38.06
CA MET A 515 -20.95 -3.16 36.71
C MET A 515 -20.21 -4.06 35.72
N LYS A 516 -20.79 -4.21 34.53
CA LYS A 516 -20.13 -4.82 33.37
C LYS A 516 -19.54 -3.73 32.48
N TRP A 517 -18.29 -3.38 32.72
CA TRP A 517 -17.62 -2.23 32.07
C TRP A 517 -17.61 -2.29 30.54
N HIS A 518 -17.46 -3.48 29.94
CA HIS A 518 -17.58 -3.64 28.49
C HIS A 518 -18.96 -3.23 27.95
N GLU A 519 -20.07 -3.55 28.64
CA GLU A 519 -21.41 -3.11 28.23
C GLU A 519 -21.59 -1.60 28.42
N ILE A 520 -20.99 -1.02 29.46
CA ILE A 520 -20.98 0.43 29.70
C ILE A 520 -20.23 1.15 28.59
N CYS A 521 -19.04 0.69 28.21
CA CYS A 521 -18.26 1.24 27.10
C CYS A 521 -19.02 1.21 25.77
N LEU A 522 -19.73 0.10 25.47
CA LEU A 522 -20.58 0.02 24.27
C LEU A 522 -21.81 0.93 24.32
N SER A 523 -22.35 1.18 25.52
CA SER A 523 -23.53 2.03 25.71
C SER A 523 -23.21 3.51 25.84
N THR A 524 -21.94 3.85 26.13
CA THR A 524 -21.49 5.24 26.34
C THR A 524 -21.72 6.11 25.10
N PRO A 525 -21.38 5.69 23.86
CA PRO A 525 -21.69 6.45 22.64
C PRO A 525 -23.17 6.83 22.50
N ALA A 526 -24.08 5.87 22.70
CA ALA A 526 -25.52 6.12 22.62
C ALA A 526 -26.00 7.08 23.73
N ALA A 527 -25.49 6.93 24.95
CA ALA A 527 -25.80 7.83 26.05
C ALA A 527 -25.30 9.27 25.78
N ILE A 528 -24.11 9.42 25.21
CA ILE A 528 -23.57 10.73 24.80
C ILE A 528 -24.43 11.35 23.70
N LEU A 529 -24.87 10.57 22.71
CA LEU A 529 -25.79 11.05 21.68
C LEU A 529 -27.10 11.56 22.27
N GLU A 530 -27.71 10.85 23.22
CA GLU A 530 -28.93 11.30 23.89
C GLU A 530 -28.71 12.59 24.70
N VAL A 531 -27.60 12.68 25.43
CA VAL A 531 -27.22 13.89 26.20
C VAL A 531 -26.97 15.08 25.26
N LEU A 532 -26.28 14.86 24.15
CA LEU A 532 -26.02 15.87 23.13
C LEU A 532 -27.33 16.36 22.49
N ASN A 533 -28.22 15.43 22.08
CA ASN A 533 -29.53 15.77 21.54
C ASN A 533 -30.39 16.56 22.55
N ALA A 534 -30.36 16.18 23.83
CA ALA A 534 -31.08 16.91 24.88
C ALA A 534 -30.51 18.32 25.09
N TRP A 535 -29.19 18.49 24.97
CA TRP A 535 -28.55 19.81 25.04
C TRP A 535 -28.80 20.66 23.78
N GLU A 536 -28.83 20.04 22.61
CA GLU A 536 -29.16 20.68 21.34
C GLU A 536 -30.57 21.25 21.34
N ASN A 537 -31.54 20.49 21.86
CA ASN A 537 -32.94 20.87 22.00
C ASN A 537 -33.24 21.76 23.23
N GLY A 538 -32.22 22.14 24.01
CA GLY A 538 -32.37 23.03 25.17
C GLY A 538 -33.02 22.39 26.41
N VAL A 539 -33.12 21.06 26.46
CA VAL A 539 -33.62 20.30 27.62
C VAL A 539 -32.60 20.26 28.75
N LEU A 540 -31.31 20.19 28.41
CA LEU A 540 -30.19 20.24 29.37
C LEU A 540 -29.46 21.59 29.30
N SER A 541 -29.09 22.12 30.47
CA SER A 541 -28.20 23.28 30.57
C SER A 541 -26.73 22.88 30.43
N VAL A 542 -25.86 23.86 30.15
CA VAL A 542 -24.41 23.62 30.03
C VAL A 542 -23.82 23.06 31.33
N GLU A 543 -24.33 23.49 32.48
CA GLU A 543 -23.91 23.02 33.80
C GLU A 543 -24.33 21.56 34.04
N ALA A 544 -25.52 21.17 33.57
CA ALA A 544 -25.98 19.79 33.65
C ALA A 544 -25.13 18.87 32.76
N VAL A 545 -24.77 19.33 31.56
CA VAL A 545 -23.84 18.61 30.66
C VAL A 545 -22.46 18.50 31.30
N GLN A 546 -21.93 19.59 31.88
CA GLN A 546 -20.66 19.56 32.60
C GLN A 546 -20.67 18.50 33.70
N LYS A 547 -21.71 18.47 34.55
CA LYS A 547 -21.88 17.46 35.59
C LYS A 547 -21.88 16.03 35.04
N ILE A 548 -22.58 15.80 33.91
CA ILE A 548 -22.60 14.49 33.25
C ILE A 548 -21.20 14.12 32.73
N THR A 549 -20.51 15.04 32.05
CA THR A 549 -19.13 14.79 31.57
C THR A 549 -18.16 14.55 32.72
N ASP A 550 -18.36 15.20 33.88
CA ASP A 550 -17.57 15.00 35.08
C ASP A 550 -17.82 13.60 35.68
N ASN A 551 -19.05 13.13 35.66
CA ASN A 551 -19.37 11.75 36.06
C ASN A 551 -18.74 10.70 35.13
N ILE A 552 -18.63 10.97 33.83
CA ILE A 552 -17.95 10.11 32.85
C ILE A 552 -16.44 10.06 33.09
N LYS A 553 -15.84 11.21 33.44
CA LYS A 553 -14.41 11.35 33.80
C LYS A 553 -14.07 10.84 35.21
N GLY A 554 -15.00 10.16 35.88
CA GLY A 554 -14.81 9.65 37.24
C GLY A 554 -13.69 8.60 37.34
N LYS A 555 -13.83 7.63 38.25
CA LYS A 555 -12.76 6.67 38.59
C LYS A 555 -12.28 5.75 37.45
N VAL A 556 -12.93 5.76 36.29
CA VAL A 556 -12.67 4.86 35.15
C VAL A 556 -12.58 5.69 33.87
N CYS A 557 -11.38 5.79 33.30
CA CYS A 557 -11.06 6.66 32.16
C CYS A 557 -11.55 6.11 30.80
N SER A 558 -11.75 4.80 30.69
CA SER A 558 -12.20 4.10 29.47
C SER A 558 -13.55 4.61 28.94
N MET A 559 -14.45 5.07 29.82
CA MET A 559 -15.71 5.71 29.40
C MET A 559 -15.47 7.03 28.67
N ALA A 560 -14.57 7.88 29.18
CA ALA A 560 -14.22 9.14 28.54
C ALA A 560 -13.61 8.92 27.15
N ILE A 561 -12.75 7.89 27.00
CA ILE A 561 -12.21 7.51 25.69
C ILE A 561 -13.30 7.06 24.73
N CYS A 562 -14.24 6.21 25.17
CA CYS A 562 -15.35 5.77 24.32
C CYS A 562 -16.25 6.95 23.88
N ALA A 563 -16.52 7.88 24.79
CA ALA A 563 -17.28 9.09 24.51
C ALA A 563 -16.58 9.98 23.47
N VAL A 564 -15.29 10.28 23.68
CA VAL A 564 -14.52 11.14 22.78
C VAL A 564 -14.30 10.49 21.42
N ALA A 565 -14.00 9.18 21.37
CA ALA A 565 -13.85 8.45 20.12
C ALA A 565 -15.10 8.58 19.22
N TRP A 566 -16.29 8.44 19.81
CA TRP A 566 -17.56 8.65 19.09
C TRP A 566 -17.79 10.12 18.72
N LEU A 567 -17.54 11.07 19.63
CA LEU A 567 -17.69 12.51 19.36
C LEU A 567 -16.77 12.97 18.21
N VAL A 568 -15.54 12.47 18.15
CA VAL A 568 -14.58 12.72 17.06
C VAL A 568 -15.14 12.23 15.72
N ALA A 569 -15.69 11.02 15.68
CA ALA A 569 -16.33 10.49 14.48
C ALA A 569 -17.58 11.30 14.10
N HIS A 570 -18.38 11.70 15.07
CA HIS A 570 -19.59 12.50 14.88
C HIS A 570 -19.27 13.91 14.32
N VAL A 571 -18.33 14.63 14.93
CA VAL A 571 -17.91 15.98 14.48
C VAL A 571 -17.42 15.99 13.03
N ARG A 572 -16.75 14.93 12.58
CA ARG A 572 -16.28 14.81 11.19
C ARG A 572 -17.43 14.79 10.17
N MET A 573 -18.64 14.38 10.58
CA MET A 573 -19.81 14.32 9.71
C MET A 573 -20.70 15.58 9.76
N LEU A 574 -20.50 16.46 10.75
CA LEU A 574 -21.29 17.67 10.94
C LEU A 574 -20.77 18.84 10.11
N GLY A 575 -21.68 19.75 9.73
CA GLY A 575 -21.34 21.07 9.19
C GLY A 575 -20.76 21.99 10.26
N LEU A 576 -19.94 22.99 9.88
CA LEU A 576 -19.24 23.88 10.83
C LEU A 576 -20.15 24.48 11.94
N ASP A 577 -21.37 24.88 11.60
CA ASP A 577 -22.30 25.53 12.54
C ASP A 577 -22.82 24.55 13.62
N GLU A 578 -22.86 23.25 13.32
CA GLU A 578 -23.33 22.21 14.25
C GLU A 578 -22.21 21.67 15.15
N ARG A 579 -20.93 22.00 14.87
CA ARG A 579 -19.77 21.44 15.60
C ARG A 579 -19.55 22.03 16.98
N GLU A 580 -20.10 23.20 17.29
CA GLU A 580 -19.76 23.95 18.51
C GLU A 580 -20.06 23.18 19.81
N LYS A 581 -21.27 22.61 19.94
CA LYS A 581 -21.69 21.85 21.12
C LYS A 581 -20.91 20.54 21.28
N PRO A 582 -20.79 19.67 20.25
CA PRO A 582 -19.96 18.47 20.33
C PRO A 582 -18.49 18.76 20.65
N GLN A 583 -17.88 19.79 20.05
CA GLN A 583 -16.50 20.17 20.35
C GLN A 583 -16.35 20.71 21.78
N THR A 584 -17.34 21.44 22.28
CA THR A 584 -17.34 21.89 23.67
C THR A 584 -17.42 20.69 24.62
N MET A 585 -18.25 19.69 24.32
CA MET A 585 -18.31 18.44 25.09
C MET A 585 -16.98 17.67 25.07
N ILE A 586 -16.28 17.62 23.92
CA ILE A 586 -14.92 17.05 23.84
C ILE A 586 -13.96 17.80 24.78
N ARG A 587 -13.95 19.14 24.74
CA ARG A 587 -13.09 19.95 25.64
C ARG A 587 -13.41 19.69 27.12
N GLN A 588 -14.69 19.55 27.47
CA GLN A 588 -15.10 19.22 28.84
C GLN A 588 -14.59 17.84 29.27
N LEU A 589 -14.62 16.84 28.38
CA LEU A 589 -14.11 15.48 28.63
C LEU A 589 -12.58 15.42 28.69
N MET A 590 -11.87 16.31 27.99
CA MET A 590 -10.40 16.43 28.07
C MET A 590 -9.92 17.20 29.30
N THR A 591 -10.80 17.96 29.96
CA THR A 591 -10.41 18.78 31.12
C THR A 591 -10.34 17.92 32.40
N PRO A 592 -9.19 17.81 33.07
CA PRO A 592 -9.03 16.99 34.27
C PRO A 592 -9.87 17.52 35.45
N LEU A 593 -10.45 16.61 36.24
CA LEU A 593 -11.37 16.93 37.35
C LEU A 593 -10.68 17.41 38.64
N TYR A 594 -9.49 16.91 38.92
CA TYR A 594 -8.76 17.15 40.18
C TYR A 594 -7.26 17.30 39.91
N ALA A 595 -6.55 18.02 40.79
CA ALA A 595 -5.10 18.15 40.78
C ALA A 595 -4.36 16.87 41.23
N GLU A 596 -5.07 15.85 41.70
CA GLU A 596 -4.51 14.52 41.95
C GLU A 596 -4.36 13.78 40.61
N ASN A 597 -3.21 13.99 39.96
CA ASN A 597 -2.83 13.28 38.76
C ASN A 597 -2.60 11.79 39.06
N THR A 598 -3.66 10.99 39.05
CA THR A 598 -3.50 9.53 38.96
C THR A 598 -2.90 9.19 37.59
N LEU A 599 -2.01 8.21 37.54
CA LEU A 599 -1.27 7.83 36.33
C LEU A 599 -2.19 7.48 35.14
N GLN A 600 -3.41 7.01 35.42
CA GLN A 600 -4.46 6.74 34.43
C GLN A 600 -4.94 8.01 33.72
N VAL A 601 -5.05 9.13 34.44
CA VAL A 601 -5.50 10.42 33.86
C VAL A 601 -4.46 10.98 32.89
N VAL A 602 -3.16 10.82 33.17
CA VAL A 602 -2.09 11.26 32.27
C VAL A 602 -2.14 10.50 30.95
N ILE A 603 -2.29 9.18 31.01
CA ILE A 603 -2.38 8.33 29.80
C ILE A 603 -3.68 8.61 29.05
N MET A 604 -4.80 8.78 29.76
CA MET A 604 -6.06 9.19 29.15
C MET A 604 -5.90 10.51 28.39
N SER A 605 -5.33 11.56 29.01
CA SER A 605 -5.12 12.85 28.35
C SER A 605 -4.28 12.71 27.08
N SER A 606 -3.17 11.97 27.15
CA SER A 606 -2.33 11.66 25.97
C SER A 606 -3.13 10.97 24.86
N ILE A 607 -3.95 9.98 25.21
CA ILE A 607 -4.79 9.25 24.25
C ILE A 607 -5.82 10.20 23.61
N LEU A 608 -6.50 11.00 24.42
CA LEU A 608 -7.52 11.93 23.96
C LEU A 608 -6.95 13.04 23.08
N GLU A 609 -5.78 13.57 23.42
CA GLU A 609 -5.06 14.56 22.61
C GLU A 609 -4.77 14.02 21.21
N HIS A 610 -4.25 12.78 21.11
CA HIS A 610 -3.97 12.15 19.83
C HIS A 610 -5.26 11.84 19.04
N MET A 611 -6.35 11.42 19.71
CA MET A 611 -7.64 11.20 19.03
C MET A 611 -8.22 12.49 18.44
N CYS A 612 -8.01 13.62 19.12
CA CYS A 612 -8.65 14.88 18.77
C CYS A 612 -7.80 15.79 17.85
N ALA A 613 -6.51 15.49 17.70
CA ALA A 613 -5.56 16.29 16.92
C ALA A 613 -6.10 16.65 15.53
N ASP A 614 -6.55 15.65 14.77
CA ASP A 614 -7.13 15.84 13.43
C ASP A 614 -8.36 16.75 13.44
N VAL A 615 -9.28 16.56 14.39
CA VAL A 615 -10.56 17.28 14.42
C VAL A 615 -10.35 18.76 14.72
N PHE A 616 -9.46 19.06 15.67
CA PHE A 616 -9.14 20.43 16.02
C PHE A 616 -8.26 21.10 14.95
N GLN A 617 -7.35 20.37 14.32
CA GLN A 617 -6.54 20.88 13.20
C GLN A 617 -7.39 21.16 11.95
N GLN A 618 -8.30 20.26 11.57
CA GLN A 618 -9.22 20.45 10.44
C GLN A 618 -10.16 21.65 10.66
N THR A 619 -10.67 21.81 11.88
CA THR A 619 -11.51 22.98 12.23
C THR A 619 -10.71 24.28 12.15
N GLY A 620 -9.44 24.28 12.61
CA GLY A 620 -8.54 25.42 12.50
C GLY A 620 -8.15 25.77 11.06
N LEU A 621 -7.99 24.79 10.17
CA LEU A 621 -7.69 25.00 8.75
C LEU A 621 -8.91 25.52 7.96
N ALA A 622 -10.12 25.08 8.29
CA ALA A 622 -11.35 25.54 7.65
C ALA A 622 -11.70 27.02 7.99
N LEU A 623 -11.16 27.54 9.09
CA LEU A 623 -11.32 28.94 9.52
C LEU A 623 -10.21 29.88 8.99
N ARG A 624 -9.16 29.36 8.33
CA ARG A 624 -8.14 30.21 7.71
C ARG A 624 -8.69 30.84 6.43
N PRO A 625 -8.51 32.16 6.23
CA PRO A 625 -8.85 32.78 4.96
C PRO A 625 -8.04 32.12 3.83
N PRO A 626 -8.61 31.97 2.62
CA PRO A 626 -7.89 31.41 1.49
C PRO A 626 -6.63 32.26 1.24
N ILE A 627 -5.47 31.61 1.21
CA ILE A 627 -4.19 32.26 0.91
C ILE A 627 -4.28 32.73 -0.55
N GLU A 628 -4.21 34.05 -0.78
CA GLU A 628 -4.20 34.63 -2.12
C GLU A 628 -3.00 34.07 -2.91
N GLY A 629 -3.28 33.41 -4.06
CA GLY A 629 -2.25 33.03 -5.02
C GLY A 629 -2.05 31.54 -5.32
N GLN A 630 -2.80 30.61 -4.72
CA GLN A 630 -2.84 29.22 -5.20
C GLN A 630 -4.05 28.99 -6.11
N GLU A 631 -3.81 28.59 -7.36
CA GLU A 631 -4.88 28.07 -8.22
C GLU A 631 -5.56 26.88 -7.51
N PRO A 632 -6.90 26.88 -7.37
CA PRO A 632 -7.59 25.75 -6.78
C PRO A 632 -7.44 24.55 -7.71
N ILE A 633 -6.70 23.53 -7.25
CA ILE A 633 -6.72 22.21 -7.87
C ILE A 633 -8.20 21.79 -7.94
N PRO A 634 -8.76 21.43 -9.11
CA PRO A 634 -10.21 21.31 -9.32
C PRO A 634 -10.96 20.30 -8.43
N TYR A 635 -10.22 19.51 -7.63
CA TYR A 635 -10.73 18.40 -6.84
C TYR A 635 -10.31 18.45 -5.36
N ARG A 636 -9.64 19.51 -4.91
CA ARG A 636 -9.28 19.69 -3.50
C ARG A 636 -10.40 20.47 -2.79
N ASN A 637 -10.96 19.94 -1.70
CA ASN A 637 -12.03 20.54 -0.89
C ASN A 637 -13.42 20.62 -1.57
N LEU A 638 -13.91 19.52 -2.14
CA LEU A 638 -15.24 19.45 -2.78
C LEU A 638 -16.42 19.51 -1.79
N LEU A 639 -16.20 19.26 -0.51
CA LEU A 639 -17.22 19.40 0.54
C LEU A 639 -17.29 20.85 1.00
N PRO A 640 -18.46 21.52 0.89
CA PRO A 640 -18.65 22.84 1.48
C PRO A 640 -18.47 22.76 3.00
N ALA A 641 -17.57 23.57 3.57
CA ALA A 641 -17.22 23.49 4.99
C ALA A 641 -18.44 23.64 5.94
N LYS A 642 -19.50 24.30 5.50
CA LYS A 642 -20.71 24.54 6.29
C LYS A 642 -21.79 23.46 6.13
N GLU A 643 -21.75 22.66 5.08
CA GLU A 643 -22.85 21.72 4.78
C GLU A 643 -22.57 20.34 5.39
N PRO A 644 -23.52 19.74 6.13
CA PRO A 644 -23.40 18.37 6.63
C PRO A 644 -23.23 17.37 5.47
N ILE A 645 -22.41 16.33 5.67
CA ILE A 645 -22.09 15.36 4.60
C ILE A 645 -23.35 14.64 4.08
N HIS A 646 -24.36 14.46 4.93
CA HIS A 646 -25.64 13.85 4.57
C HIS A 646 -26.43 14.73 3.58
N GLU A 647 -26.44 16.05 3.79
CA GLU A 647 -27.15 16.97 2.90
C GLU A 647 -26.45 17.06 1.54
N ALA A 648 -25.12 17.11 1.54
CA ALA A 648 -24.30 17.07 0.33
C ALA A 648 -24.55 15.79 -0.49
N LEU A 649 -24.59 14.62 0.16
CA LEU A 649 -24.92 13.34 -0.50
C LEU A 649 -26.32 13.39 -1.13
N ARG A 650 -27.33 13.83 -0.36
CA ARG A 650 -28.73 13.88 -0.79
C ARG A 650 -28.93 14.83 -1.97
N LYS A 651 -28.33 16.03 -1.94
CA LYS A 651 -28.41 17.01 -3.02
C LYS A 651 -27.74 16.49 -4.28
N GLN A 652 -26.52 15.95 -4.16
CA GLN A 652 -25.78 15.45 -5.31
C GLN A 652 -26.46 14.24 -5.94
N PHE A 653 -26.94 13.29 -5.13
CA PHE A 653 -27.63 12.11 -5.63
C PHE A 653 -28.93 12.47 -6.37
N ARG A 654 -29.73 13.41 -5.83
CA ARG A 654 -30.93 13.92 -6.52
C ARG A 654 -30.60 14.61 -7.84
N SER A 655 -29.51 15.38 -7.88
CA SER A 655 -29.03 16.03 -9.11
C SER A 655 -28.68 15.00 -10.18
N ILE A 656 -27.97 13.93 -9.82
CA ILE A 656 -27.62 12.83 -10.74
C ILE A 656 -28.87 12.10 -11.23
N LEU A 657 -29.80 11.77 -10.32
CA LEU A 657 -31.05 11.11 -10.71
C LEU A 657 -31.86 11.95 -11.70
N TRP A 658 -31.89 13.28 -11.50
CA TRP A 658 -32.56 14.20 -12.42
C TRP A 658 -31.84 14.32 -13.77
N LYS A 659 -30.49 14.38 -13.77
CA LYS A 659 -29.68 14.46 -14.98
C LYS A 659 -29.65 13.14 -15.78
N GLY A 660 -29.73 12.00 -15.11
CA GLY A 660 -29.61 10.66 -15.71
C GLY A 660 -28.17 10.19 -16.00
N TRP A 661 -27.16 10.93 -15.54
CA TRP A 661 -25.73 10.60 -15.72
C TRP A 661 -24.88 11.19 -14.60
N VAL A 662 -23.67 10.64 -14.40
CA VAL A 662 -22.71 11.04 -13.36
C VAL A 662 -21.57 11.83 -14.00
N ASP A 663 -21.34 13.08 -13.57
CA ASP A 663 -20.16 13.86 -13.96
C ASP A 663 -18.95 13.58 -13.06
N SER A 664 -17.75 13.96 -13.50
CA SER A 664 -16.51 13.74 -12.73
C SER A 664 -16.53 14.44 -11.37
N HIS A 665 -17.18 15.61 -11.27
CA HIS A 665 -17.35 16.34 -10.02
C HIS A 665 -18.19 15.54 -9.01
N ALA A 666 -19.32 14.98 -9.45
CA ALA A 666 -20.18 14.10 -8.66
C ALA A 666 -19.43 12.87 -8.15
N LEU A 667 -18.59 12.27 -9.00
CA LEU A 667 -17.82 11.07 -8.65
C LEU A 667 -16.78 11.36 -7.57
N HIS A 668 -16.03 12.46 -7.69
CA HIS A 668 -15.07 12.86 -6.66
C HIS A 668 -15.75 13.32 -5.36
N LEU A 669 -16.93 13.94 -5.43
CA LEU A 669 -17.71 14.27 -4.23
C LEU A 669 -18.19 13.00 -3.53
N PHE A 670 -18.69 12.00 -4.27
CA PHE A 670 -19.07 10.70 -3.71
C PHE A 670 -17.88 9.94 -3.11
N GLU A 671 -16.73 9.97 -3.79
CA GLU A 671 -15.49 9.44 -3.25
C GLU A 671 -15.12 10.13 -1.93
N SER A 672 -15.15 11.47 -1.87
CA SER A 672 -14.88 12.22 -0.63
C SER A 672 -15.88 11.90 0.48
N LEU A 673 -17.18 11.78 0.16
CA LEU A 673 -18.23 11.41 1.10
C LEU A 673 -18.06 9.97 1.61
N LEU A 674 -17.68 9.05 0.75
CA LEU A 674 -17.36 7.67 1.09
C LEU A 674 -16.15 7.59 2.03
N HIS A 675 -15.10 8.38 1.76
CA HIS A 675 -13.93 8.48 2.63
C HIS A 675 -14.25 9.18 3.97
N THR A 676 -15.27 10.04 4.03
CA THR A 676 -15.60 10.75 5.28
C THR A 676 -16.56 9.94 6.17
N GLY A 677 -17.64 9.39 5.61
CA GLY A 677 -18.65 8.63 6.37
C GLY A 677 -18.43 7.11 6.38
N GLY A 678 -17.57 6.58 5.51
CA GLY A 678 -17.33 5.15 5.36
C GLY A 678 -18.39 4.42 4.51
N VAL A 679 -18.09 3.17 4.15
CA VAL A 679 -18.90 2.34 3.23
C VAL A 679 -20.32 2.13 3.73
N PHE A 680 -20.49 1.82 5.01
CA PHE A 680 -21.82 1.54 5.58
C PHE A 680 -22.70 2.79 5.56
N TRP A 681 -22.18 3.94 6.00
CA TRP A 681 -22.94 5.19 6.00
C TRP A 681 -23.34 5.59 4.59
N PHE A 682 -22.40 5.54 3.64
CA PHE A 682 -22.64 5.93 2.26
C PHE A 682 -23.70 5.05 1.60
N THR A 683 -23.61 3.73 1.76
CA THR A 683 -24.58 2.78 1.20
C THR A 683 -25.96 2.90 1.85
N ASN A 684 -26.03 2.99 3.19
CA ASN A 684 -27.30 3.13 3.91
C ASN A 684 -28.05 4.42 3.53
N ASN A 685 -27.34 5.53 3.34
CA ASN A 685 -27.93 6.82 3.00
C ASN A 685 -28.17 7.01 1.49
N LEU A 686 -27.56 6.20 0.62
CA LEU A 686 -27.91 6.15 -0.80
C LEU A 686 -29.17 5.31 -1.08
N VAL A 687 -29.37 4.25 -0.29
CA VAL A 687 -30.52 3.33 -0.45
C VAL A 687 -31.81 3.92 0.14
N LYS A 688 -31.69 4.73 1.19
CA LYS A 688 -32.79 5.50 1.79
C LYS A 688 -33.13 6.73 0.97
#